data_AF-A0A529XKG3-F1
#
_entry.id   AF-A0A529XKG3-F1
#
_cell.length_a   1.000
_cell.length_b   1.000
_cell.length_c   1.000
_cell.angle_alpha   90.00
_cell.angle_beta   90.00
_cell.angle_gamma   90.00
#
_symmetry.space_group_name_H-M   'P 1'
#
loop_
_entity.id
_entity.type
_entity.pdbx_description
1 polymer ?
#
loop_
_entity_poly.entity_id
_entity_poly.type
_entity_poly.pdbx_seq_one_letter_code
_entity_poly.pdbx_strand_id
1 'polypeptide(L)'
;MESEDRSKSGKSARSGIPDMDDMAALPDPLVEEEPSDIDLELGEYLESVEAKDPDGFLRNFARASAYDAVKWPKYDENAPDYASVATIEAPATFMLNAEVLDRLIALNYFAPEGDDDTIAIALRGATLADDLLDVESVDEATVMVTRPDHINFKCLIGFFFRKTRKLSLYTGSTVPCRKAIFGYVNGGMSCNVLPNGLYSYYVWRHKTIKPALRLAVSNASLADLEAGQSATVLRTKNDYVLGTKDIWDPSRPLDNVHCSYYLTYNPDLGSYFSSWGCLTIRGKKTGTDQWGKFQKVLSKIGQRSRLDLMLLTGKDAALAAAQLRDGQPAGSLVRLRVGSQGQAVLRLQQRLGLGASGYFGYATRARLTEFQRELTGQQGEAWADGVYSPAFDLLTGWDIFSAAPLTRLMLRSEVAENAGEGLAADALRALPPDEYATDEPSKEGPTRERARPKSRARTFTIEPANEPQRSGVSFYATEASTGERFFVAKSTRYVQRRGLARSSTLLIYDRFQAANQIGAWAHFIWPTAMGESNARHLTINSYDRAHFTWGFFQLAAHTPKDNLILLMRELLGLSSAAAYFPDLKLVNGRVHQVTSSGEVDLEHEEAVPVGSQTEVQIPRFMRYLNPDSYRVDNAEVLTAAKFVHWSLNDPKVIEKTIEVALRIVKRKMNAFAQRYDLFGRRPELAIWVLDMFHQGRGSVSQVKAALQLSSFSAQLDALSKIDVTGVHEQRLRTVRECVKILMDENVFAGIKFGDDELDPTS
;
A
#
# COMPACT_ATOMS: atom_id res chain seq x y z
N MET A 1 48.12 18.04 -66.67
CA MET A 1 48.25 16.61 -66.31
C MET A 1 46.87 16.20 -65.84
N GLU A 2 45.93 16.15 -66.80
CA GLU A 2 45.64 14.97 -67.66
C GLU A 2 44.99 13.87 -66.81
N SER A 3 43.85 13.29 -67.14
CA SER A 3 42.87 13.41 -68.24
C SER A 3 41.78 12.39 -67.86
N GLU A 4 40.49 12.69 -67.99
CA GLU A 4 39.59 12.11 -69.01
C GLU A 4 39.56 10.57 -69.10
N ASP A 5 38.49 9.87 -69.47
CA ASP A 5 37.08 10.08 -69.81
C ASP A 5 36.65 8.72 -70.41
N ARG A 6 35.33 8.46 -70.50
CA ARG A 6 34.68 7.54 -71.46
C ARG A 6 35.02 6.03 -71.40
N SER A 7 34.20 5.11 -71.89
CA SER A 7 32.77 4.97 -72.24
C SER A 7 32.65 3.61 -72.96
N LYS A 8 31.44 3.03 -73.01
CA LYS A 8 30.94 2.10 -74.07
C LYS A 8 31.54 0.67 -74.06
N SER A 9 30.87 -0.42 -74.43
CA SER A 9 29.63 -0.66 -75.18
C SER A 9 29.32 -2.16 -75.28
N GLY A 10 28.03 -2.49 -75.49
CA GLY A 10 27.56 -3.58 -76.39
C GLY A 10 27.17 -4.89 -75.68
N LYS A 11 26.13 -5.65 -76.03
CA LYS A 11 25.17 -5.74 -77.16
C LYS A 11 23.94 -6.55 -76.62
N SER A 12 22.70 -6.10 -76.78
CA SER A 12 21.68 -6.52 -77.78
C SER A 12 21.39 -8.04 -77.94
N ALA A 13 20.18 -8.47 -77.55
CA ALA A 13 19.12 -9.09 -78.41
C ALA A 13 17.88 -9.44 -77.52
N ARG A 14 16.70 -8.83 -77.74
CA ARG A 14 15.49 -9.40 -78.41
C ARG A 14 15.06 -10.76 -77.82
N SER A 15 13.81 -11.05 -77.44
CA SER A 15 12.49 -10.49 -77.77
C SER A 15 11.42 -11.30 -77.03
N GLY A 16 10.25 -10.71 -76.74
CA GLY A 16 8.98 -11.46 -76.67
C GLY A 16 8.20 -11.31 -75.37
N ILE A 17 7.29 -10.34 -75.35
CA ILE A 17 6.05 -10.38 -74.55
C ILE A 17 4.95 -10.88 -75.51
N PRO A 18 4.02 -11.73 -75.04
CA PRO A 18 2.65 -11.24 -74.92
C PRO A 18 1.98 -11.61 -73.60
N ASP A 19 1.36 -10.60 -72.99
CA ASP A 19 0.22 -10.74 -72.08
C ASP A 19 -0.97 -11.38 -72.81
N MET A 20 -1.73 -12.21 -72.11
CA MET A 20 -3.20 -12.17 -72.13
C MET A 20 -3.83 -12.97 -70.97
N ASP A 21 -4.96 -12.43 -70.54
CA ASP A 21 -5.68 -12.61 -69.28
C ASP A 21 -6.32 -13.99 -68.97
N ASP A 22 -6.66 -14.11 -67.68
CA ASP A 22 -7.75 -14.87 -67.05
C ASP A 22 -7.65 -16.40 -66.97
N MET A 23 -7.47 -16.93 -65.74
CA MET A 23 -8.45 -17.80 -65.05
C MET A 23 -7.92 -18.26 -63.68
N ALA A 24 -8.81 -18.27 -62.69
CA ALA A 24 -8.59 -18.55 -61.28
C ALA A 24 -8.03 -19.95 -60.95
N ALA A 25 -7.15 -20.06 -59.94
CA ALA A 25 -7.17 -21.07 -58.86
C ALA A 25 -5.96 -20.95 -57.89
N LEU A 26 -6.28 -20.76 -56.59
CA LEU A 26 -5.61 -21.21 -55.35
C LEU A 26 -4.08 -20.97 -55.11
N PRO A 27 -3.66 -20.59 -53.88
CA PRO A 27 -2.26 -20.44 -53.52
C PRO A 27 -1.61 -21.77 -53.08
N ASP A 28 -0.37 -22.01 -53.49
CA ASP A 28 0.55 -23.08 -53.01
C ASP A 28 1.85 -22.43 -52.47
N PRO A 29 2.70 -23.11 -51.68
CA PRO A 29 3.18 -22.56 -50.42
C PRO A 29 4.70 -22.26 -50.46
N LEU A 30 5.13 -21.46 -49.48
CA LEU A 30 6.48 -21.42 -48.93
C LEU A 30 7.63 -21.26 -49.95
N VAL A 31 7.94 -20.01 -50.27
CA VAL A 31 9.30 -19.62 -50.65
C VAL A 31 10.13 -19.58 -49.36
N GLU A 32 11.14 -20.44 -49.26
CA GLU A 32 12.17 -20.36 -48.22
C GLU A 32 12.96 -19.06 -48.42
N GLU A 33 12.96 -18.17 -47.43
CA GLU A 33 13.81 -16.97 -47.40
C GLU A 33 15.26 -17.39 -47.11
N GLU A 34 16.22 -16.82 -47.85
CA GLU A 34 17.64 -17.00 -47.57
C GLU A 34 18.01 -16.41 -46.19
N PRO A 35 18.88 -17.08 -45.41
CA PRO A 35 19.25 -16.65 -44.07
C PRO A 35 19.97 -15.30 -44.08
N SER A 36 19.71 -14.50 -43.03
CA SER A 36 20.25 -13.15 -42.89
C SER A 36 21.74 -13.16 -42.51
N ASP A 37 22.47 -12.06 -42.75
CA ASP A 37 23.89 -11.92 -42.36
C ASP A 37 24.16 -12.17 -40.85
N ILE A 38 23.12 -12.06 -40.01
CA ILE A 38 23.15 -12.34 -38.57
C ILE A 38 23.16 -13.86 -38.28
N ASP A 39 22.50 -14.66 -39.12
CA ASP A 39 22.48 -16.12 -39.00
C ASP A 39 23.84 -16.73 -39.39
N LEU A 40 24.57 -16.07 -40.29
CA LEU A 40 25.95 -16.43 -40.66
C LEU A 40 26.95 -16.10 -39.54
N GLU A 41 26.83 -14.94 -38.88
CA GLU A 41 27.68 -14.58 -37.73
C GLU A 41 27.42 -15.46 -36.49
N LEU A 42 26.16 -15.90 -36.28
CA LEU A 42 25.82 -16.85 -35.22
C LEU A 42 26.40 -18.25 -35.54
N GLY A 43 26.36 -18.68 -36.81
CA GLY A 43 26.96 -19.92 -37.29
C GLY A 43 28.48 -19.97 -37.05
N GLU A 44 29.21 -18.94 -37.47
CA GLU A 44 30.67 -18.87 -37.29
C GLU A 44 31.08 -18.79 -35.80
N TYR A 45 30.29 -18.11 -34.95
CA TYR A 45 30.51 -18.09 -33.51
C TYR A 45 30.26 -19.46 -32.85
N LEU A 46 29.18 -20.16 -33.24
CA LEU A 46 28.82 -21.49 -32.73
C LEU A 46 29.88 -22.54 -33.12
N GLU A 47 30.35 -22.53 -34.36
CA GLU A 47 31.42 -23.43 -34.83
C GLU A 47 32.74 -23.21 -34.07
N SER A 48 33.07 -21.96 -33.73
CA SER A 48 34.30 -21.62 -33.00
C SER A 48 34.31 -22.03 -31.51
N VAL A 49 33.12 -22.15 -30.91
CA VAL A 49 32.93 -22.51 -29.49
C VAL A 49 32.74 -24.02 -29.33
N GLU A 50 32.02 -24.67 -30.25
CA GLU A 50 31.87 -26.12 -30.33
C GLU A 50 33.23 -26.82 -30.46
N ALA A 51 34.16 -26.24 -31.24
CA ALA A 51 35.51 -26.76 -31.41
C ALA A 51 36.42 -26.66 -30.16
N LYS A 52 36.08 -25.82 -29.17
CA LYS A 52 36.96 -25.52 -28.01
C LYS A 52 36.49 -26.13 -26.69
N ASP A 53 35.20 -26.34 -26.49
CA ASP A 53 34.63 -27.04 -25.32
C ASP A 53 33.28 -27.68 -25.68
N PRO A 54 33.28 -28.88 -26.30
CA PRO A 54 32.06 -29.54 -26.77
C PRO A 54 31.08 -29.84 -25.63
N ASP A 55 31.60 -30.19 -24.45
CA ASP A 55 30.79 -30.49 -23.27
C ASP A 55 30.21 -29.23 -22.61
N GLY A 56 30.95 -28.12 -22.63
CA GLY A 56 30.45 -26.81 -22.24
C GLY A 56 29.42 -26.26 -23.22
N PHE A 57 29.63 -26.47 -24.52
CA PHE A 57 28.70 -26.13 -25.60
C PHE A 57 27.39 -26.90 -25.46
N LEU A 58 27.42 -28.23 -25.35
CA LEU A 58 26.23 -29.06 -25.15
C LEU A 58 25.48 -28.70 -23.86
N ARG A 59 26.19 -28.39 -22.76
CA ARG A 59 25.57 -27.92 -21.51
C ARG A 59 24.92 -26.55 -21.66
N ASN A 60 25.55 -25.63 -22.38
CA ASN A 60 25.01 -24.29 -22.63
C ASN A 60 23.85 -24.32 -23.63
N PHE A 61 23.91 -25.19 -24.64
CA PHE A 61 22.86 -25.42 -25.62
C PHE A 61 21.62 -26.05 -24.97
N ALA A 62 21.81 -27.10 -24.14
CA ALA A 62 20.73 -27.71 -23.37
C ALA A 62 20.11 -26.75 -22.33
N ARG A 63 20.89 -25.80 -21.80
CA ARG A 63 20.37 -24.74 -20.91
C ARG A 63 19.62 -23.65 -21.68
N ALA A 64 20.12 -23.25 -22.85
CA ALA A 64 19.47 -22.27 -23.71
C ALA A 64 18.10 -22.79 -24.17
N SER A 65 18.02 -24.07 -24.59
CA SER A 65 16.76 -24.69 -24.98
C SER A 65 15.75 -24.80 -23.83
N ALA A 66 16.22 -24.98 -22.59
CA ALA A 66 15.36 -24.96 -21.40
C ALA A 66 14.71 -23.59 -21.14
N TYR A 67 15.36 -22.49 -21.56
CA TYR A 67 14.85 -21.13 -21.37
C TYR A 67 13.83 -20.70 -22.44
N ASP A 68 13.72 -21.40 -23.57
CA ASP A 68 12.79 -21.04 -24.66
C ASP A 68 11.31 -21.18 -24.27
N ALA A 69 11.03 -21.91 -23.18
CA ALA A 69 9.70 -21.97 -22.58
C ALA A 69 9.30 -20.65 -21.89
N VAL A 70 10.25 -19.81 -21.48
CA VAL A 70 9.98 -18.53 -20.83
C VAL A 70 9.57 -17.49 -21.86
N LYS A 71 8.34 -16.98 -21.75
CA LYS A 71 7.75 -16.08 -22.73
C LYS A 71 6.98 -14.96 -22.06
N TRP A 72 6.92 -13.81 -22.74
CA TRP A 72 5.96 -12.77 -22.41
C TRP A 72 4.54 -13.22 -22.83
N PRO A 73 3.47 -12.80 -22.14
CA PRO A 73 2.11 -13.14 -22.55
C PRO A 73 1.81 -12.79 -24.00
N LYS A 74 1.26 -13.76 -24.75
CA LYS A 74 1.00 -13.62 -26.19
C LYS A 74 0.02 -12.48 -26.49
N TYR A 75 -0.98 -12.25 -25.64
CA TYR A 75 -1.99 -11.21 -25.83
C TYR A 75 -1.96 -10.19 -24.69
N ASP A 76 -2.28 -8.94 -24.98
CA ASP A 76 -2.23 -7.83 -24.03
C ASP A 76 -3.21 -8.01 -22.85
N GLU A 77 -4.38 -8.61 -23.09
CA GLU A 77 -5.35 -8.98 -22.05
C GLU A 77 -4.79 -9.96 -21.01
N ASN A 78 -3.74 -10.71 -21.35
CA ASN A 78 -3.07 -11.65 -20.46
C ASN A 78 -1.83 -11.05 -19.78
N ALA A 79 -1.41 -9.84 -20.17
CA ALA A 79 -0.31 -9.12 -19.54
C ALA A 79 -0.87 -8.05 -18.57
N PRO A 80 -0.65 -8.15 -17.25
CA PRO A 80 -1.28 -7.24 -16.28
C PRO A 80 -1.13 -5.76 -16.58
N ASP A 81 0.06 -5.33 -17.01
CA ASP A 81 0.30 -3.92 -17.28
C ASP A 81 -0.32 -3.41 -18.58
N TYR A 82 -0.83 -4.30 -19.45
CA TYR A 82 -1.47 -3.99 -20.73
C TYR A 82 -2.98 -4.30 -20.73
N ALA A 83 -3.46 -5.17 -19.83
CA ALA A 83 -4.82 -5.68 -19.85
C ALA A 83 -5.89 -4.57 -19.85
N SER A 84 -5.70 -3.54 -19.01
CA SER A 84 -6.62 -2.39 -18.92
C SER A 84 -6.72 -1.51 -20.19
N VAL A 85 -5.85 -1.75 -21.19
CA VAL A 85 -5.81 -1.06 -22.49
C VAL A 85 -5.67 -2.05 -23.65
N ALA A 86 -5.97 -3.33 -23.44
CA ALA A 86 -5.78 -4.37 -24.45
C ALA A 86 -6.59 -4.11 -25.73
N THR A 87 -7.81 -3.59 -25.57
CA THR A 87 -8.76 -3.31 -26.66
C THR A 87 -8.54 -1.97 -27.36
N ILE A 88 -7.56 -1.17 -26.93
CA ILE A 88 -7.28 0.15 -27.51
C ILE A 88 -6.04 0.04 -28.39
N GLU A 89 -6.20 0.36 -29.67
CA GLU A 89 -5.07 0.42 -30.60
C GLU A 89 -4.21 1.65 -30.30
N ALA A 90 -2.89 1.45 -30.30
CA ALA A 90 -1.91 2.51 -30.11
C ALA A 90 -1.07 2.66 -31.38
N PRO A 91 -0.62 3.87 -31.71
CA PRO A 91 0.31 4.04 -32.83
C PRO A 91 1.61 3.28 -32.56
N ALA A 92 2.15 2.63 -33.59
CA ALA A 92 3.41 1.87 -33.48
C ALA A 92 4.61 2.78 -33.13
N THR A 93 4.55 4.04 -33.54
CA THR A 93 5.58 5.06 -33.27
C THR A 93 4.91 6.35 -32.84
N PHE A 94 5.52 7.06 -31.89
CA PHE A 94 5.02 8.34 -31.39
C PHE A 94 6.18 9.24 -30.94
N MET A 95 5.89 10.54 -30.83
CA MET A 95 6.84 11.50 -30.25
C MET A 95 6.62 11.59 -28.75
N LEU A 96 7.64 11.28 -27.96
CA LEU A 96 7.64 11.48 -26.51
C LEU A 96 8.26 12.83 -26.18
N ASN A 97 7.49 13.70 -25.54
CA ASN A 97 7.91 15.02 -25.08
C ASN A 97 7.32 15.32 -23.69
N ALA A 98 7.56 16.53 -23.19
CA ALA A 98 7.10 16.95 -21.87
C ALA A 98 5.57 16.93 -21.73
N GLU A 99 4.82 17.29 -22.77
CA GLU A 99 3.35 17.33 -22.76
C GLU A 99 2.77 15.92 -22.61
N VAL A 100 3.36 14.93 -23.29
CA VAL A 100 2.98 13.52 -23.14
C VAL A 100 3.23 13.03 -21.72
N LEU A 101 4.37 13.39 -21.12
CA LEU A 101 4.71 13.00 -19.76
C LEU A 101 3.77 13.65 -18.72
N ASP A 102 3.47 14.94 -18.87
CA ASP A 102 2.49 15.64 -18.03
C ASP A 102 1.09 15.01 -18.18
N ARG A 103 0.71 14.62 -19.40
CA ARG A 103 -0.55 13.91 -19.66
C ARG A 103 -0.58 12.54 -18.98
N LEU A 104 0.51 11.78 -19.00
CA LEU A 104 0.60 10.49 -18.29
C LEU A 104 0.47 10.65 -16.78
N ILE A 105 1.10 11.68 -16.20
CA ILE A 105 0.96 12.02 -14.78
C ILE A 105 -0.50 12.30 -14.44
N ALA A 106 -1.17 13.13 -15.25
CA ALA A 106 -2.58 13.48 -15.04
C ALA A 106 -3.52 12.28 -15.20
N LEU A 107 -3.37 11.48 -16.26
CA LEU A 107 -4.20 10.30 -16.54
C LEU A 107 -4.14 9.27 -15.41
N ASN A 108 -3.03 9.18 -14.69
CA ASN A 108 -2.83 8.22 -13.62
C ASN A 108 -3.04 8.81 -12.21
N TYR A 109 -3.49 10.08 -12.11
CA TYR A 109 -3.63 10.79 -10.84
C TYR A 109 -2.35 10.79 -10.00
N PHE A 110 -1.20 10.87 -10.66
CA PHE A 110 0.10 10.88 -10.00
C PHE A 110 0.46 12.28 -9.52
N ALA A 111 1.25 12.35 -8.43
CA ALA A 111 1.98 13.55 -8.05
C ALA A 111 3.43 13.17 -7.75
N PRO A 112 4.25 13.00 -8.80
CA PRO A 112 5.62 12.56 -8.60
C PRO A 112 6.47 13.67 -8.00
N GLU A 113 7.31 13.29 -7.05
CA GLU A 113 8.28 14.15 -6.40
C GLU A 113 9.71 13.72 -6.77
N GLY A 114 10.62 14.69 -6.78
CA GLY A 114 12.03 14.40 -6.85
C GLY A 114 12.87 15.67 -6.71
N ASP A 115 14.12 15.47 -6.33
CA ASP A 115 15.07 16.55 -6.15
C ASP A 115 15.27 17.33 -7.46
N ASP A 116 15.41 18.64 -7.32
CA ASP A 116 15.47 19.60 -8.44
C ASP A 116 14.29 19.49 -9.43
N ASP A 117 13.14 18.98 -8.97
CA ASP A 117 11.95 18.74 -9.79
C ASP A 117 12.20 17.76 -10.96
N THR A 118 13.19 16.88 -10.79
CA THR A 118 13.48 15.77 -11.71
C THR A 118 12.72 14.54 -11.25
N ILE A 119 12.16 13.77 -12.18
CA ILE A 119 11.57 12.45 -11.88
C ILE A 119 12.20 11.39 -12.78
N ALA A 120 12.25 10.15 -12.31
CA ALA A 120 12.66 9.03 -13.15
C ALA A 120 11.45 8.49 -13.93
N ILE A 121 11.70 8.02 -15.14
CA ILE A 121 10.67 7.41 -16.00
C ILE A 121 11.13 6.05 -16.49
N ALA A 122 10.19 5.11 -16.62
CA ALA A 122 10.42 3.82 -17.25
C ALA A 122 9.21 3.45 -18.11
N LEU A 123 9.47 3.14 -19.38
CA LEU A 123 8.48 2.70 -20.36
C LEU A 123 8.74 1.25 -20.73
N ARG A 124 7.91 0.34 -20.21
CA ARG A 124 7.94 -1.08 -20.56
C ARG A 124 7.39 -1.30 -21.97
N GLY A 125 8.11 -2.05 -22.81
CA GLY A 125 7.68 -2.27 -24.20
C GLY A 125 7.84 -1.02 -25.05
N ALA A 126 9.00 -0.38 -24.96
CA ALA A 126 9.34 0.81 -25.74
C ALA A 126 10.83 0.78 -26.12
N THR A 127 11.16 1.26 -27.30
CA THR A 127 12.54 1.51 -27.77
C THR A 127 12.61 2.87 -28.45
N LEU A 128 13.80 3.46 -28.52
CA LEU A 128 14.01 4.62 -29.38
C LEU A 128 13.94 4.16 -30.85
N ALA A 129 13.51 5.05 -31.74
CA ALA A 129 13.62 4.84 -33.19
C ALA A 129 15.08 4.84 -33.66
N ASP A 130 15.30 4.41 -34.90
CA ASP A 130 16.60 4.44 -35.58
C ASP A 130 17.72 3.70 -34.83
N ASP A 131 17.35 2.66 -34.09
CA ASP A 131 18.24 1.83 -33.27
C ASP A 131 19.10 2.62 -32.26
N LEU A 132 18.65 3.83 -31.89
CA LEU A 132 19.32 4.63 -30.88
C LEU A 132 19.30 3.92 -29.53
N LEU A 133 20.45 3.94 -28.85
CA LEU A 133 20.60 3.33 -27.52
C LEU A 133 20.31 4.31 -26.38
N ASP A 134 20.39 5.61 -26.65
CA ASP A 134 20.07 6.66 -25.70
C ASP A 134 19.89 8.02 -26.38
N VAL A 135 19.23 8.94 -25.68
CA VAL A 135 19.16 10.37 -25.96
C VAL A 135 19.34 11.13 -24.65
N GLU A 136 20.01 12.29 -24.66
CA GLU A 136 20.32 13.06 -23.45
C GLU A 136 19.87 14.52 -23.58
N SER A 137 19.05 14.98 -22.63
CA SER A 137 18.61 16.38 -22.51
C SER A 137 17.94 16.94 -23.78
N VAL A 138 17.12 16.11 -24.43
CA VAL A 138 16.36 16.48 -25.63
C VAL A 138 14.97 16.99 -25.26
N ASP A 139 14.38 17.81 -26.12
CA ASP A 139 13.00 18.31 -25.93
C ASP A 139 11.96 17.24 -26.30
N GLU A 140 12.31 16.38 -27.26
CA GLU A 140 11.49 15.27 -27.72
C GLU A 140 12.34 14.08 -28.19
N ALA A 141 11.73 12.89 -28.22
CA ALA A 141 12.34 11.67 -28.75
C ALA A 141 11.30 10.81 -29.48
N THR A 142 11.66 10.31 -30.65
CA THR A 142 10.82 9.34 -31.38
C THR A 142 10.93 7.96 -30.73
N VAL A 143 9.80 7.43 -30.29
CA VAL A 143 9.70 6.16 -29.55
C VAL A 143 8.83 5.18 -30.34
N MET A 144 9.28 3.93 -30.42
CA MET A 144 8.54 2.81 -30.98
C MET A 144 7.95 1.95 -29.86
N VAL A 145 6.67 1.60 -30.00
CA VAL A 145 5.99 0.62 -29.15
C VAL A 145 6.46 -0.78 -29.55
N THR A 146 6.93 -1.55 -28.58
CA THR A 146 7.37 -2.94 -28.77
C THR A 146 6.81 -3.81 -27.65
N ARG A 147 6.98 -5.13 -27.75
CA ARG A 147 6.63 -6.06 -26.66
C ARG A 147 7.89 -6.45 -25.87
N PRO A 148 7.81 -6.52 -24.53
CA PRO A 148 8.85 -7.16 -23.73
C PRO A 148 8.97 -8.65 -24.05
N ASP A 149 10.13 -9.24 -23.85
CA ASP A 149 10.38 -10.66 -24.22
C ASP A 149 11.31 -11.41 -23.26
N HIS A 150 11.71 -10.82 -22.12
CA HIS A 150 12.67 -11.39 -21.15
C HIS A 150 14.09 -11.65 -21.69
N ILE A 151 14.38 -11.26 -22.93
CA ILE A 151 15.64 -11.52 -23.63
C ILE A 151 16.33 -10.20 -23.94
N ASN A 152 15.64 -9.33 -24.67
CA ASN A 152 16.15 -8.12 -25.29
C ASN A 152 15.83 -6.87 -24.46
N PHE A 153 16.59 -5.80 -24.69
CA PHE A 153 16.30 -4.50 -24.11
C PHE A 153 15.13 -3.83 -24.86
N LYS A 154 13.91 -4.19 -24.46
CA LYS A 154 12.65 -3.69 -25.05
C LYS A 154 11.96 -2.68 -24.13
N CYS A 155 12.71 -1.95 -23.33
CA CYS A 155 12.20 -0.90 -22.45
C CYS A 155 13.11 0.33 -22.51
N LEU A 156 12.55 1.50 -22.18
CA LEU A 156 13.29 2.73 -21.95
C LEU A 156 13.25 3.09 -20.47
N ILE A 157 14.38 3.54 -19.92
CA ILE A 157 14.48 4.06 -18.56
C ILE A 157 15.25 5.36 -18.61
N GLY A 158 14.84 6.38 -17.87
CA GLY A 158 15.37 7.72 -18.04
C GLY A 158 14.91 8.72 -17.00
N PHE A 159 15.00 9.99 -17.36
CA PHE A 159 14.64 11.12 -16.51
C PHE A 159 13.80 12.13 -17.28
N PHE A 160 12.86 12.74 -16.57
CA PHE A 160 12.15 13.93 -17.02
C PHE A 160 12.55 15.10 -16.11
N PHE A 161 13.21 16.09 -16.71
CA PHE A 161 13.65 17.31 -16.04
C PHE A 161 12.56 18.37 -16.19
N ARG A 162 11.60 18.40 -15.26
CA ARG A 162 10.37 19.21 -15.42
C ARG A 162 10.66 20.71 -15.55
N LYS A 163 11.63 21.23 -14.81
CA LYS A 163 12.07 22.63 -14.90
C LYS A 163 12.49 23.05 -16.30
N THR A 164 13.24 22.20 -17.00
CA THR A 164 13.73 22.50 -18.35
C THR A 164 12.87 21.89 -19.45
N ARG A 165 11.84 21.12 -19.08
CA ARG A 165 10.98 20.33 -19.98
C ARG A 165 11.76 19.40 -20.93
N LYS A 166 12.92 18.91 -20.48
CA LYS A 166 13.80 18.01 -21.24
C LYS A 166 13.72 16.59 -20.72
N LEU A 167 14.06 15.62 -21.56
CA LEU A 167 14.16 14.23 -21.20
C LEU A 167 15.51 13.62 -21.59
N SER A 168 15.94 12.63 -20.81
CA SER A 168 17.00 11.70 -21.18
C SER A 168 16.46 10.28 -21.09
N LEU A 169 16.72 9.45 -22.10
CA LEU A 169 16.22 8.07 -22.18
C LEU A 169 17.37 7.14 -22.50
N TYR A 170 17.36 5.96 -21.88
CA TYR A 170 18.40 4.95 -22.04
C TYR A 170 17.76 3.58 -22.27
N THR A 171 18.31 2.83 -23.22
CA THR A 171 17.89 1.45 -23.49
C THR A 171 18.09 0.56 -22.27
N GLY A 172 17.05 -0.22 -21.93
CA GLY A 172 17.01 -1.03 -20.72
C GLY A 172 15.95 -2.11 -20.74
N SER A 173 15.72 -2.73 -19.58
CA SER A 173 14.70 -3.75 -19.37
C SER A 173 14.05 -3.56 -17.99
N THR A 174 12.74 -3.70 -17.95
CA THR A 174 11.92 -3.61 -16.74
C THR A 174 11.32 -4.96 -16.34
N VAL A 175 11.79 -6.04 -16.97
CA VAL A 175 11.34 -7.40 -16.76
C VAL A 175 12.51 -8.28 -16.31
N PRO A 176 12.29 -9.37 -15.58
CA PRO A 176 13.35 -10.30 -15.20
C PRO A 176 13.87 -11.07 -16.41
N CYS A 177 15.09 -11.61 -16.29
CA CYS A 177 15.67 -12.46 -17.32
C CYS A 177 15.09 -13.87 -17.31
N ARG A 178 15.24 -14.60 -18.43
CA ARG A 178 14.69 -15.96 -18.57
C ARG A 178 15.15 -16.91 -17.47
N LYS A 179 16.44 -16.90 -17.12
CA LYS A 179 16.97 -17.71 -16.00
C LYS A 179 16.22 -17.47 -14.68
N ALA A 180 15.88 -16.22 -14.37
CA ALA A 180 15.25 -15.87 -13.10
C ALA A 180 13.83 -16.45 -13.01
N ILE A 181 13.05 -16.33 -14.10
CA ILE A 181 11.70 -16.92 -14.19
C ILE A 181 11.79 -18.44 -14.14
N PHE A 182 12.58 -19.04 -15.04
CA PHE A 182 12.76 -20.49 -15.10
C PHE A 182 13.21 -21.06 -13.75
N GLY A 183 14.19 -20.42 -13.12
CA GLY A 183 14.69 -20.82 -11.82
C GLY A 183 13.63 -20.75 -10.74
N TYR A 184 12.85 -19.68 -10.67
CA TYR A 184 11.83 -19.51 -9.63
C TYR A 184 10.69 -20.54 -9.74
N VAL A 185 10.21 -20.79 -10.95
CA VAL A 185 9.18 -21.82 -11.23
C VAL A 185 9.68 -23.20 -10.79
N ASN A 186 10.96 -23.49 -10.99
CA ASN A 186 11.61 -24.74 -10.59
C ASN A 186 12.17 -24.73 -9.15
N GLY A 187 11.61 -23.90 -8.25
CA GLY A 187 11.93 -23.91 -6.81
C GLY A 187 13.21 -23.15 -6.41
N GLY A 188 13.81 -22.39 -7.33
CA GLY A 188 14.96 -21.53 -7.09
C GLY A 188 14.63 -20.20 -6.41
N MET A 189 15.55 -19.23 -6.52
CA MET A 189 15.40 -17.91 -5.91
C MET A 189 14.16 -17.18 -6.43
N SER A 190 13.52 -16.42 -5.54
CA SER A 190 12.35 -15.61 -5.86
C SER A 190 12.63 -14.62 -7.00
N CYS A 191 11.75 -14.62 -8.00
CA CYS A 191 11.74 -13.68 -9.11
C CYS A 191 10.38 -12.99 -9.19
N ASN A 192 10.33 -11.74 -9.67
CA ASN A 192 9.08 -11.01 -9.88
C ASN A 192 9.17 -9.99 -11.03
N VAL A 193 8.02 -9.41 -11.35
CA VAL A 193 7.89 -8.16 -12.09
C VAL A 193 7.27 -7.11 -11.17
N LEU A 194 7.87 -5.93 -11.11
CA LEU A 194 7.25 -4.75 -10.50
C LEU A 194 6.17 -4.23 -11.47
N PRO A 195 4.88 -4.22 -11.08
CA PRO A 195 3.81 -3.79 -11.98
C PRO A 195 3.86 -2.28 -12.22
N ASN A 196 3.13 -1.77 -13.22
CA ASN A 196 3.07 -0.34 -13.52
C ASN A 196 2.60 0.50 -12.31
N GLY A 197 3.02 1.76 -12.25
CA GLY A 197 2.74 2.66 -11.12
C GLY A 197 3.80 3.74 -10.93
N LEU A 198 3.57 4.59 -9.94
CA LEU A 198 4.54 5.57 -9.44
C LEU A 198 5.11 5.08 -8.10
N TYR A 199 6.43 4.95 -8.03
CA TYR A 199 7.13 4.39 -6.87
C TYR A 199 8.19 5.35 -6.35
N SER A 200 8.31 5.46 -5.03
CA SER A 200 9.40 6.24 -4.43
C SER A 200 10.74 5.51 -4.55
N TYR A 201 11.69 6.22 -5.16
CA TYR A 201 13.08 5.80 -5.25
C TYR A 201 13.99 6.88 -4.69
N TYR A 202 15.20 6.45 -4.32
CA TYR A 202 16.26 7.34 -3.85
C TYR A 202 17.57 7.02 -4.55
N VAL A 203 18.37 8.05 -4.78
CA VAL A 203 19.74 7.89 -5.25
C VAL A 203 20.58 7.27 -4.13
N TRP A 204 20.88 5.99 -4.24
CA TRP A 204 21.62 5.25 -3.20
C TRP A 204 22.56 4.23 -3.83
N ARG A 205 22.46 2.97 -3.41
CA ARG A 205 23.26 1.85 -3.89
C ARG A 205 22.40 0.60 -4.17
N HIS A 206 22.89 -0.22 -5.08
CA HIS A 206 22.47 -1.61 -5.23
C HIS A 206 23.69 -2.51 -5.02
N LYS A 207 23.78 -3.16 -3.86
CA LYS A 207 24.98 -3.89 -3.43
C LYS A 207 26.23 -3.01 -3.52
N THR A 208 27.10 -3.27 -4.49
CA THR A 208 28.36 -2.54 -4.73
C THR A 208 28.26 -1.51 -5.87
N ILE A 209 27.08 -1.36 -6.48
CA ILE A 209 26.82 -0.34 -7.51
C ILE A 209 26.36 0.94 -6.82
N LYS A 210 27.05 2.05 -7.10
CA LYS A 210 26.74 3.38 -6.57
C LYS A 210 27.25 4.46 -7.55
N PRO A 211 26.45 5.50 -7.86
CA PRO A 211 25.04 5.66 -7.51
C PRO A 211 24.14 4.66 -8.27
N ALA A 212 23.01 4.30 -7.67
CA ALA A 212 21.92 3.52 -8.26
C ALA A 212 20.59 4.05 -7.69
N LEU A 213 19.44 3.65 -8.26
CA LEU A 213 18.15 3.98 -7.63
C LEU A 213 17.68 2.84 -6.73
N ARG A 214 17.31 3.20 -5.50
CA ARG A 214 16.83 2.29 -4.45
C ARG A 214 15.35 2.48 -4.20
N LEU A 215 14.57 1.41 -4.36
CA LEU A 215 13.15 1.39 -4.00
C LEU A 215 13.01 1.53 -2.48
N ALA A 216 12.39 2.60 -2.01
CA ALA A 216 12.24 2.88 -0.58
C ALA A 216 10.96 3.68 -0.31
N VAL A 217 10.57 3.75 0.97
CA VAL A 217 9.36 4.47 1.38
C VAL A 217 9.53 5.98 1.18
N SER A 218 8.42 6.71 1.10
CA SER A 218 8.47 8.17 1.16
C SER A 218 9.16 8.62 2.45
N ASN A 219 9.99 9.66 2.36
CA ASN A 219 10.84 10.19 3.44
C ASN A 219 11.77 9.15 4.10
N ALA A 220 12.40 8.28 3.30
CA ALA A 220 13.23 7.18 3.79
C ALA A 220 14.41 7.65 4.67
N SER A 221 14.49 7.10 5.89
CA SER A 221 15.70 7.18 6.70
C SER A 221 16.81 6.30 6.10
N LEU A 222 18.04 6.41 6.65
CA LEU A 222 19.12 5.48 6.29
C LEU A 222 18.75 4.01 6.51
N ALA A 223 18.01 3.70 7.57
CA ALA A 223 17.56 2.35 7.85
C ALA A 223 16.54 1.88 6.81
N ASP A 224 15.65 2.77 6.38
CA ASP A 224 14.65 2.46 5.35
C ASP A 224 15.27 2.25 3.98
N LEU A 225 16.31 3.02 3.63
CA LEU A 225 17.08 2.80 2.41
C LEU A 225 17.71 1.41 2.39
N GLU A 226 18.17 0.90 3.54
CA GLU A 226 18.71 -0.45 3.63
C GLU A 226 17.61 -1.52 3.65
N ALA A 227 16.48 -1.27 4.31
CA ALA A 227 15.37 -2.21 4.43
C ALA A 227 14.48 -2.32 3.18
N GLY A 228 14.40 -1.25 2.37
CA GLY A 228 13.52 -1.13 1.21
C GLY A 228 12.04 -0.96 1.54
N GLN A 229 11.24 -0.69 0.50
CA GLN A 229 9.79 -0.47 0.58
C GLN A 229 8.97 -1.74 0.33
N SER A 230 7.77 -1.79 0.91
CA SER A 230 6.74 -2.77 0.56
C SER A 230 6.07 -2.47 -0.78
N ALA A 231 5.94 -3.48 -1.64
CA ALA A 231 5.25 -3.41 -2.93
C ALA A 231 4.51 -4.73 -3.20
N THR A 232 3.40 -4.67 -3.93
CA THR A 232 2.70 -5.85 -4.41
C THR A 232 3.22 -6.16 -5.81
N VAL A 233 3.97 -7.24 -5.93
CA VAL A 233 4.66 -7.65 -7.16
C VAL A 233 4.03 -8.88 -7.81
N LEU A 234 4.24 -9.07 -9.10
CA LEU A 234 3.72 -10.23 -9.82
C LEU A 234 4.74 -11.37 -9.84
N ARG A 235 4.29 -12.61 -9.53
CA ARG A 235 5.11 -13.82 -9.49
C ARG A 235 4.38 -15.02 -10.09
N THR A 236 5.05 -15.81 -10.92
CA THR A 236 4.53 -17.09 -11.44
C THR A 236 5.19 -18.28 -10.75
N LYS A 237 4.43 -19.33 -10.47
CA LYS A 237 4.92 -20.65 -10.02
C LYS A 237 4.32 -21.82 -10.81
N ASN A 238 3.32 -21.52 -11.64
CA ASN A 238 2.47 -22.44 -12.38
C ASN A 238 3.01 -22.71 -13.78
N ASP A 239 3.63 -21.70 -14.39
CA ASP A 239 4.16 -21.78 -15.75
C ASP A 239 5.33 -20.80 -15.92
N TYR A 240 5.82 -20.66 -17.14
CA TYR A 240 6.95 -19.79 -17.49
C TYR A 240 6.51 -18.44 -18.08
N VAL A 241 5.26 -18.01 -17.84
CA VAL A 241 4.68 -16.79 -18.41
C VAL A 241 4.11 -15.93 -17.30
N LEU A 242 4.61 -14.70 -17.15
CA LEU A 242 4.11 -13.76 -16.14
C LEU A 242 2.83 -13.05 -16.61
N GLY A 243 1.66 -13.51 -16.18
CA GLY A 243 0.34 -13.08 -16.65
C GLY A 243 -0.68 -12.69 -15.58
N THR A 244 -1.90 -12.33 -16.01
CA THR A 244 -3.02 -11.88 -15.14
C THR A 244 -3.56 -12.95 -14.19
N LYS A 245 -3.17 -14.20 -14.41
CA LYS A 245 -3.56 -15.35 -13.59
C LYS A 245 -2.56 -15.67 -12.49
N ASP A 246 -1.45 -14.93 -12.43
CA ASP A 246 -0.35 -15.18 -11.49
C ASP A 246 -0.47 -14.48 -10.14
N ILE A 247 0.40 -14.87 -9.22
CA ILE A 247 0.36 -14.47 -7.82
C ILE A 247 0.74 -12.99 -7.70
N TRP A 248 -0.16 -12.22 -7.10
CA TRP A 248 0.12 -10.88 -6.62
C TRP A 248 0.63 -10.97 -5.18
N ASP A 249 1.92 -10.74 -4.99
CA ASP A 249 2.65 -10.96 -3.74
C ASP A 249 3.01 -9.63 -3.05
N PRO A 250 2.34 -9.27 -1.94
CA PRO A 250 2.73 -8.14 -1.09
C PRO A 250 4.04 -8.47 -0.35
N SER A 251 5.15 -7.89 -0.81
CA SER A 251 6.49 -8.21 -0.31
C SER A 251 7.38 -6.95 -0.21
N ARG A 252 8.67 -7.13 0.11
CA ARG A 252 9.71 -6.09 0.01
C ARG A 252 10.73 -6.53 -1.04
N PRO A 253 10.46 -6.30 -2.34
CA PRO A 253 11.18 -6.99 -3.41
C PRO A 253 12.61 -6.49 -3.63
N LEU A 254 12.93 -5.28 -3.14
CA LEU A 254 14.21 -4.60 -3.41
C LEU A 254 14.51 -4.46 -4.92
N ASP A 255 13.48 -4.20 -5.72
CA ASP A 255 13.59 -3.96 -7.16
C ASP A 255 14.26 -2.61 -7.42
N ASN A 256 15.59 -2.60 -7.50
CA ASN A 256 16.40 -1.40 -7.71
C ASN A 256 16.57 -1.08 -9.20
N VAL A 257 17.05 0.11 -9.54
CA VAL A 257 17.53 0.42 -10.89
C VAL A 257 19.05 0.38 -10.93
N HIS A 258 19.63 -0.50 -11.75
CA HIS A 258 21.08 -0.67 -11.88
C HIS A 258 21.52 -1.06 -13.29
N CYS A 259 22.82 -1.23 -13.53
CA CYS A 259 23.34 -1.69 -14.83
C CYS A 259 22.92 -3.13 -15.16
N SER A 260 22.78 -3.47 -16.44
CA SER A 260 22.50 -4.84 -16.90
C SER A 260 23.66 -5.81 -16.66
N TYR A 261 24.85 -5.30 -16.34
CA TYR A 261 26.15 -5.98 -16.24
C TYR A 261 26.75 -6.45 -17.57
N TYR A 262 25.93 -6.59 -18.60
CA TYR A 262 26.30 -7.15 -19.90
C TYR A 262 25.88 -6.22 -21.04
N LEU A 263 26.71 -6.18 -22.09
CA LEU A 263 26.43 -5.45 -23.34
C LEU A 263 26.03 -6.40 -24.48
N THR A 264 26.30 -7.68 -24.31
CA THR A 264 26.09 -8.77 -25.27
C THR A 264 25.23 -9.85 -24.62
N TYR A 265 24.70 -10.75 -25.46
CA TYR A 265 23.87 -11.86 -25.00
C TYR A 265 24.64 -12.74 -24.03
N ASN A 266 23.99 -13.15 -22.94
CA ASN A 266 24.55 -14.07 -21.97
C ASN A 266 23.75 -15.39 -21.97
N PRO A 267 24.31 -16.49 -22.49
CA PRO A 267 23.61 -17.78 -22.56
C PRO A 267 23.25 -18.34 -21.18
N ASP A 268 24.03 -18.06 -20.13
CA ASP A 268 23.72 -18.50 -18.77
C ASP A 268 22.51 -17.79 -18.16
N LEU A 269 22.14 -16.63 -18.69
CA LEU A 269 20.96 -15.87 -18.29
C LEU A 269 19.77 -16.07 -19.25
N GLY A 270 20.06 -16.53 -20.47
CA GLY A 270 19.12 -16.49 -21.57
C GLY A 270 18.76 -15.08 -22.02
N SER A 271 19.61 -14.07 -21.77
CA SER A 271 19.23 -12.66 -21.97
C SER A 271 20.44 -11.74 -22.11
N TYR A 272 20.20 -10.49 -22.51
CA TYR A 272 21.19 -9.40 -22.54
C TYR A 272 21.35 -8.69 -21.18
N PHE A 273 20.59 -9.08 -20.16
CA PHE A 273 20.57 -8.41 -18.86
C PHE A 273 20.35 -9.36 -17.69
N SER A 274 20.91 -9.02 -16.53
CA SER A 274 20.75 -9.77 -15.29
C SER A 274 19.72 -9.11 -14.37
N SER A 275 18.53 -9.71 -14.26
CA SER A 275 17.46 -9.22 -13.36
C SER A 275 16.57 -10.34 -12.83
N TRP A 276 16.30 -10.29 -11.52
CA TRP A 276 15.30 -11.10 -10.81
C TRP A 276 14.03 -10.29 -10.45
N GLY A 277 13.95 -9.04 -10.92
CA GLY A 277 12.87 -8.08 -10.58
C GLY A 277 13.34 -6.63 -10.62
N CYS A 278 14.64 -6.38 -10.48
CA CYS A 278 15.25 -5.06 -10.67
C CYS A 278 15.06 -4.54 -12.11
N LEU A 279 15.04 -3.23 -12.25
CA LEU A 279 15.08 -2.58 -13.56
C LEU A 279 16.55 -2.41 -13.96
N THR A 280 16.85 -2.69 -15.22
CA THR A 280 18.23 -2.68 -15.70
C THR A 280 18.40 -1.74 -16.87
N ILE A 281 19.49 -0.98 -16.84
CA ILE A 281 19.92 -0.12 -17.96
C ILE A 281 21.09 -0.80 -18.64
N ARG A 282 21.10 -0.85 -19.97
CA ARG A 282 22.18 -1.44 -20.74
C ARG A 282 23.52 -0.87 -20.29
N GLY A 283 24.43 -1.71 -19.81
CA GLY A 283 25.73 -1.22 -19.39
C GLY A 283 26.50 -2.11 -18.43
N LYS A 284 27.80 -1.82 -18.34
CA LYS A 284 28.71 -2.44 -17.37
C LYS A 284 28.79 -1.60 -16.10
N LYS A 285 29.10 -2.24 -14.97
CA LYS A 285 29.22 -1.59 -13.66
C LYS A 285 30.17 -0.38 -13.65
N THR A 286 31.23 -0.41 -14.45
CA THR A 286 32.25 0.65 -14.56
C THR A 286 32.36 1.20 -15.99
N GLY A 287 31.32 1.02 -16.81
CA GLY A 287 31.32 1.42 -18.21
C GLY A 287 31.03 2.91 -18.41
N THR A 288 31.41 3.43 -19.58
CA THR A 288 31.02 4.76 -20.10
C THR A 288 29.80 4.71 -21.01
N ASP A 289 29.14 3.56 -21.06
CA ASP A 289 27.94 3.24 -21.83
C ASP A 289 26.66 3.92 -21.27
N GLN A 290 25.48 3.45 -21.67
CA GLN A 290 24.19 4.02 -21.24
C GLN A 290 24.06 4.05 -19.71
N TRP A 291 24.57 3.05 -18.99
CA TRP A 291 24.60 3.08 -17.52
C TRP A 291 25.51 4.19 -16.98
N GLY A 292 26.69 4.37 -17.56
CA GLY A 292 27.60 5.45 -17.19
C GLY A 292 26.97 6.84 -17.37
N LYS A 293 26.22 7.04 -18.45
CA LYS A 293 25.45 8.27 -18.71
C LYS A 293 24.33 8.46 -17.67
N PHE A 294 23.55 7.41 -17.39
CA PHE A 294 22.53 7.44 -16.33
C PHE A 294 23.13 7.78 -14.96
N GLN A 295 24.27 7.18 -14.59
CA GLN A 295 24.96 7.48 -13.34
C GLN A 295 25.47 8.92 -13.25
N LYS A 296 25.84 9.56 -14.37
CA LYS A 296 26.19 10.99 -14.36
C LYS A 296 25.01 11.85 -13.92
N VAL A 297 23.79 11.53 -14.37
CA VAL A 297 22.58 12.22 -13.91
C VAL A 297 22.36 11.99 -12.42
N LEU A 298 22.41 10.74 -11.95
CA LEU A 298 22.29 10.43 -10.52
C LEU A 298 23.34 11.13 -9.66
N SER A 299 24.57 11.23 -10.15
CA SER A 299 25.67 11.90 -9.44
C SER A 299 25.43 13.40 -9.29
N LYS A 300 24.82 14.04 -10.30
CA LYS A 300 24.42 15.46 -10.25
C LYS A 300 23.29 15.70 -9.26
N ILE A 301 22.29 14.80 -9.24
CA ILE A 301 21.18 14.87 -8.29
C ILE A 301 21.69 14.74 -6.85
N GLY A 302 22.61 13.81 -6.61
CA GLY A 302 23.25 13.63 -5.31
C GLY A 302 22.74 12.42 -4.54
N GLN A 303 23.52 11.96 -3.56
CA GLN A 303 23.18 10.78 -2.76
C GLN A 303 22.09 11.08 -1.74
N ARG A 304 21.20 10.11 -1.54
CA ARG A 304 20.01 10.16 -0.66
C ARG A 304 18.92 11.12 -1.11
N SER A 305 19.05 11.69 -2.30
CA SER A 305 18.01 12.46 -2.96
C SER A 305 16.83 11.59 -3.35
N ARG A 306 15.60 12.09 -3.13
CA ARG A 306 14.39 11.42 -3.59
C ARG A 306 14.24 11.59 -5.09
N LEU A 307 13.77 10.56 -5.76
CA LEU A 307 13.49 10.56 -7.17
C LEU A 307 12.40 9.54 -7.46
N ASP A 308 11.13 9.95 -7.48
CA ASP A 308 10.05 9.01 -7.78
C ASP A 308 10.19 8.49 -9.23
N LEU A 309 9.94 7.20 -9.41
CA LEU A 309 9.99 6.49 -10.68
C LEU A 309 8.57 6.21 -11.19
N MET A 310 8.21 6.83 -12.30
CA MET A 310 6.99 6.52 -13.04
C MET A 310 7.24 5.36 -14.01
N LEU A 311 6.75 4.18 -13.66
CA LEU A 311 6.82 2.96 -14.49
C LEU A 311 5.47 2.75 -15.20
N LEU A 312 5.44 2.96 -16.51
CA LEU A 312 4.26 2.76 -17.37
C LEU A 312 4.65 1.95 -18.61
N THR A 313 3.71 1.67 -19.50
CA THR A 313 4.01 0.99 -20.77
C THR A 313 4.30 1.98 -21.89
N GLY A 314 5.03 1.54 -22.92
CA GLY A 314 5.15 2.28 -24.19
C GLY A 314 3.78 2.49 -24.83
N LYS A 315 2.85 1.54 -24.65
CA LYS A 315 1.46 1.65 -25.11
C LYS A 315 0.71 2.78 -24.40
N ASP A 316 0.83 2.91 -23.08
CA ASP A 316 0.25 4.03 -22.31
C ASP A 316 0.74 5.38 -22.88
N ALA A 317 2.05 5.50 -23.12
CA ALA A 317 2.66 6.72 -23.66
C ALA A 317 2.21 7.03 -25.09
N ALA A 318 2.14 6.02 -25.95
CA ALA A 318 1.66 6.14 -27.32
C ALA A 318 0.19 6.59 -27.38
N LEU A 319 -0.66 6.03 -26.52
CA LEU A 319 -2.06 6.42 -26.40
C LEU A 319 -2.22 7.87 -25.89
N ALA A 320 -1.43 8.27 -24.90
CA ALA A 320 -1.41 9.66 -24.41
C ALA A 320 -0.97 10.65 -25.51
N ALA A 321 0.06 10.30 -26.28
CA ALA A 321 0.52 11.11 -27.41
C ALA A 321 -0.53 11.22 -28.52
N ALA A 322 -1.19 10.10 -28.88
CA ALA A 322 -2.29 10.11 -29.84
C ALA A 322 -3.44 11.01 -29.38
N GLN A 323 -3.86 10.91 -28.13
CA GLN A 323 -4.92 11.78 -27.58
C GLN A 323 -4.56 13.26 -27.65
N LEU A 324 -3.32 13.64 -27.34
CA LEU A 324 -2.88 15.03 -27.40
C LEU A 324 -2.90 15.56 -28.84
N ARG A 325 -2.39 14.77 -29.79
CA ARG A 325 -2.42 15.10 -31.21
C ARG A 325 -3.85 15.27 -31.73
N ASP A 326 -4.74 14.36 -31.34
CA ASP A 326 -6.11 14.29 -31.86
C ASP A 326 -7.10 15.17 -31.06
N GLY A 327 -6.62 15.90 -30.04
CA GLY A 327 -7.43 16.79 -29.20
C GLY A 327 -8.49 16.07 -28.34
N GLN A 328 -8.29 14.78 -28.06
CA GLN A 328 -9.30 13.95 -27.38
C GLN A 328 -9.32 14.16 -25.86
N PRO A 329 -10.51 14.08 -25.23
CA PRO A 329 -10.64 14.19 -23.78
C PRO A 329 -9.99 13.00 -23.07
N ALA A 330 -9.49 13.25 -21.86
CA ALA A 330 -8.69 12.29 -21.09
C ALA A 330 -9.47 11.07 -20.56
N GLY A 331 -10.81 11.13 -20.56
CA GLY A 331 -11.68 10.27 -19.75
C GLY A 331 -11.54 8.76 -19.99
N SER A 332 -11.27 8.30 -21.22
CA SER A 332 -11.18 6.85 -21.50
C SER A 332 -9.85 6.21 -21.09
N LEU A 333 -8.80 7.02 -20.88
CA LEU A 333 -7.45 6.55 -20.54
C LEU A 333 -7.08 6.77 -19.07
N VAL A 334 -7.96 7.33 -18.25
CA VAL A 334 -7.67 7.53 -16.82
C VAL A 334 -7.52 6.20 -16.10
N ARG A 335 -6.57 6.05 -15.18
CA ARG A 335 -6.34 4.78 -14.46
C ARG A 335 -5.96 5.05 -13.02
N LEU A 336 -6.43 4.21 -12.09
CA LEU A 336 -5.91 4.16 -10.73
C LEU A 336 -5.01 2.93 -10.57
N ARG A 337 -3.79 3.16 -10.13
CA ARG A 337 -2.75 2.15 -9.89
C ARG A 337 -1.82 2.65 -8.79
N VAL A 338 -0.79 1.88 -8.43
CA VAL A 338 0.11 2.30 -7.35
C VAL A 338 0.66 3.70 -7.61
N GLY A 339 0.58 4.56 -6.59
CA GLY A 339 1.00 5.96 -6.63
C GLY A 339 -0.07 6.95 -7.09
N SER A 340 -1.23 6.49 -7.56
CA SER A 340 -2.41 7.35 -7.79
C SER A 340 -2.86 7.97 -6.46
N GLN A 341 -3.38 9.19 -6.51
CA GLN A 341 -3.89 9.88 -5.33
C GLN A 341 -5.15 10.72 -5.58
N GLY A 342 -5.86 11.08 -4.52
CA GLY A 342 -7.02 11.99 -4.54
C GLY A 342 -8.38 11.30 -4.38
N GLN A 343 -9.45 12.02 -4.74
CA GLN A 343 -10.84 11.62 -4.46
C GLN A 343 -11.26 10.30 -5.12
N ALA A 344 -10.82 10.04 -6.35
CA ALA A 344 -11.10 8.78 -7.01
C ALA A 344 -10.49 7.58 -6.25
N VAL A 345 -9.29 7.74 -5.69
CA VAL A 345 -8.64 6.73 -4.86
C VAL A 345 -9.38 6.55 -3.53
N LEU A 346 -9.83 7.63 -2.90
CA LEU A 346 -10.66 7.57 -1.69
C LEU A 346 -11.92 6.73 -1.92
N ARG A 347 -12.65 7.02 -3.01
CA ARG A 347 -13.84 6.25 -3.39
C ARG A 347 -13.52 4.78 -3.63
N LEU A 348 -12.44 4.49 -4.36
CA LEU A 348 -12.02 3.12 -4.62
C LEU A 348 -11.71 2.36 -3.32
N GLN A 349 -10.92 2.97 -2.42
CA GLN A 349 -10.57 2.36 -1.14
C GLN A 349 -11.81 2.07 -0.28
N GLN A 350 -12.78 2.99 -0.25
CA GLN A 350 -14.06 2.78 0.44
C GLN A 350 -14.84 1.59 -0.13
N ARG A 351 -14.92 1.47 -1.47
CA ARG A 351 -15.58 0.33 -2.12
C ARG A 351 -14.85 -0.99 -1.86
N LEU A 352 -13.53 -0.96 -1.74
CA LEU A 352 -12.70 -2.13 -1.42
C LEU A 352 -12.72 -2.50 0.07
N GLY A 353 -13.37 -1.71 0.94
CA GLY A 353 -13.41 -1.92 2.39
C GLY A 353 -12.09 -1.58 3.09
N LEU A 354 -11.30 -0.67 2.51
CA LEU A 354 -10.03 -0.20 3.07
C LEU A 354 -10.18 1.16 3.75
N GLY A 355 -9.22 1.49 4.61
CA GLY A 355 -9.02 2.88 5.05
C GLY A 355 -8.79 3.80 3.85
N ALA A 356 -9.54 4.89 3.78
CA ALA A 356 -9.52 5.84 2.66
C ALA A 356 -8.41 6.89 2.87
N SER A 357 -7.15 6.49 2.68
CA SER A 357 -6.00 7.41 2.75
C SER A 357 -5.94 8.38 1.57
N GLY A 358 -6.62 8.04 0.47
CA GLY A 358 -6.53 8.79 -0.78
C GLY A 358 -5.21 8.57 -1.51
N TYR A 359 -4.37 7.63 -1.07
CA TYR A 359 -3.15 7.21 -1.74
C TYR A 359 -3.20 5.72 -2.06
N PHE A 360 -3.04 5.38 -3.34
CA PHE A 360 -3.06 4.00 -3.83
C PHE A 360 -1.70 3.36 -3.56
N GLY A 361 -1.55 2.74 -2.39
CA GLY A 361 -0.34 2.00 -2.00
C GLY A 361 -0.40 0.50 -2.29
N TYR A 362 0.61 -0.24 -1.80
CA TYR A 362 0.68 -1.70 -1.95
C TYR A 362 -0.55 -2.43 -1.37
N ALA A 363 -1.09 -1.96 -0.24
CA ALA A 363 -2.28 -2.54 0.39
C ALA A 363 -3.53 -2.36 -0.48
N THR A 364 -3.70 -1.19 -1.10
CA THR A 364 -4.77 -0.94 -2.07
C THR A 364 -4.64 -1.84 -3.29
N ARG A 365 -3.42 -2.02 -3.82
CA ARG A 365 -3.17 -2.96 -4.92
C ARG A 365 -3.55 -4.39 -4.54
N ALA A 366 -3.07 -4.86 -3.40
CA ALA A 366 -3.33 -6.23 -2.95
C ALA A 366 -4.83 -6.52 -2.85
N ARG A 367 -5.59 -5.64 -2.17
CA ARG A 367 -7.03 -5.82 -2.05
C ARG A 367 -7.76 -5.67 -3.39
N LEU A 368 -7.34 -4.75 -4.26
CA LEU A 368 -7.92 -4.64 -5.60
C LEU A 368 -7.72 -5.93 -6.40
N THR A 369 -6.53 -6.53 -6.35
CA THR A 369 -6.25 -7.78 -7.09
C THR A 369 -7.03 -8.97 -6.55
N GLU A 370 -7.24 -9.04 -5.23
CA GLU A 370 -8.13 -10.02 -4.61
C GLU A 370 -9.57 -9.83 -5.09
N PHE A 371 -10.08 -8.59 -5.03
CA PHE A 371 -11.43 -8.25 -5.48
C PHE A 371 -11.63 -8.57 -6.98
N GLN A 372 -10.67 -8.22 -7.84
CA GLN A 372 -10.72 -8.56 -9.26
C GLN A 372 -10.81 -10.07 -9.48
N ARG A 373 -10.03 -10.87 -8.76
CA ARG A 373 -10.08 -12.33 -8.83
C ARG A 373 -11.40 -12.91 -8.33
N GLU A 374 -11.91 -12.38 -7.22
CA GLU A 374 -13.23 -12.75 -6.67
C GLU A 374 -14.33 -12.51 -7.70
N LEU A 375 -14.36 -11.32 -8.30
CA LEU A 375 -15.38 -10.91 -9.27
C LEU A 375 -15.28 -11.70 -10.58
N THR A 376 -14.07 -11.81 -11.15
CA THR A 376 -13.86 -12.48 -12.45
C THR A 376 -13.98 -14.00 -12.34
N GLY A 377 -13.59 -14.59 -11.21
CA GLY A 377 -13.77 -16.01 -10.93
C GLY A 377 -15.25 -16.42 -10.86
N GLN A 378 -16.14 -15.54 -10.42
CA GLN A 378 -17.59 -15.79 -10.48
C GLN A 378 -18.13 -15.80 -11.92
N GLN A 379 -17.43 -15.14 -12.85
CA GLN A 379 -17.79 -15.06 -14.26
C GLN A 379 -17.08 -16.13 -15.13
N GLY A 380 -16.28 -16.98 -14.51
CA GLY A 380 -15.53 -18.04 -15.19
C GLY A 380 -14.14 -18.21 -14.61
N GLU A 381 -13.14 -17.63 -15.27
CA GLU A 381 -11.74 -17.78 -14.89
C GLU A 381 -11.24 -16.57 -14.08
N ALA A 382 -10.66 -16.81 -12.91
CA ALA A 382 -10.18 -15.75 -12.04
C ALA A 382 -8.89 -15.10 -12.57
N TRP A 383 -8.92 -13.79 -12.79
CA TRP A 383 -7.78 -12.99 -13.23
C TRP A 383 -7.75 -11.63 -12.53
N ALA A 384 -6.58 -10.99 -12.51
CA ALA A 384 -6.41 -9.62 -12.02
C ALA A 384 -5.26 -8.91 -12.75
N ASP A 385 -5.45 -7.62 -13.01
CA ASP A 385 -4.43 -6.74 -13.57
C ASP A 385 -3.92 -5.69 -12.56
N GLY A 386 -4.57 -5.57 -11.40
CA GLY A 386 -4.18 -4.65 -10.34
C GLY A 386 -4.29 -3.17 -10.72
N VAL A 387 -5.11 -2.85 -11.74
CA VAL A 387 -5.41 -1.50 -12.22
C VAL A 387 -6.92 -1.28 -12.21
N TYR A 388 -7.35 -0.18 -11.61
CA TYR A 388 -8.74 0.25 -11.72
C TYR A 388 -8.90 1.17 -12.94
N SER A 389 -9.73 0.76 -13.90
CA SER A 389 -9.92 1.43 -15.19
C SER A 389 -11.40 1.79 -15.41
N PRO A 390 -11.75 2.70 -16.33
CA PRO A 390 -13.14 3.02 -16.67
C PRO A 390 -13.92 1.79 -17.15
N ALA A 391 -13.26 0.86 -17.87
CA ALA A 391 -13.89 -0.40 -18.25
C ALA A 391 -14.26 -1.24 -17.01
N PHE A 392 -13.38 -1.27 -16.00
CA PHE A 392 -13.65 -1.96 -14.74
C PHE A 392 -14.63 -1.19 -13.83
N ASP A 393 -14.64 0.14 -13.92
CA ASP A 393 -15.63 1.01 -13.25
C ASP A 393 -17.03 0.75 -13.79
N LEU A 394 -17.17 0.61 -15.12
CA LEU A 394 -18.41 0.19 -15.77
C LEU A 394 -18.81 -1.23 -15.37
N LEU A 395 -17.86 -2.17 -15.32
CA LEU A 395 -18.13 -3.56 -14.91
C LEU A 395 -18.67 -3.65 -13.47
N THR A 396 -18.15 -2.82 -12.57
CA THR A 396 -18.53 -2.82 -11.15
C THR A 396 -19.71 -1.91 -10.83
N GLY A 397 -20.00 -0.92 -11.70
CA GLY A 397 -21.02 0.09 -11.47
C GLY A 397 -20.71 1.02 -10.28
N TRP A 398 -19.43 1.16 -9.90
CA TRP A 398 -19.05 1.90 -8.70
C TRP A 398 -18.95 3.40 -8.87
N ASP A 399 -18.82 3.84 -10.13
CA ASP A 399 -18.76 5.24 -10.53
C ASP A 399 -17.60 5.99 -9.84
N ILE A 400 -16.45 5.32 -9.78
CA ILE A 400 -15.25 5.83 -9.12
C ILE A 400 -14.70 7.07 -9.82
N PHE A 401 -14.86 7.20 -11.14
CA PHE A 401 -14.33 8.34 -11.88
C PHE A 401 -15.29 9.55 -11.98
N SER A 402 -16.51 9.49 -11.45
CA SER A 402 -17.42 10.65 -11.51
C SER A 402 -17.02 11.80 -10.59
N ALA A 403 -17.47 13.00 -10.95
CA ALA A 403 -17.29 14.23 -10.19
C ALA A 403 -18.34 14.43 -9.08
N ALA A 404 -19.31 13.52 -8.93
CA ALA A 404 -20.34 13.64 -7.92
C ALA A 404 -19.75 13.34 -6.52
N PRO A 405 -19.99 14.18 -5.50
CA PRO A 405 -19.71 13.79 -4.13
C PRO A 405 -20.53 12.55 -3.79
N LEU A 406 -19.99 11.67 -2.95
CA LEU A 406 -20.72 10.52 -2.41
C LEU A 406 -21.91 11.01 -1.60
N THR A 407 -23.05 11.20 -2.25
CA THR A 407 -24.32 11.39 -1.58
C THR A 407 -24.63 10.10 -0.84
N ARG A 408 -24.83 10.24 0.46
CA ARG A 408 -25.23 9.22 1.43
C ARG A 408 -26.39 8.36 0.89
N LEU A 409 -26.09 7.25 0.23
CA LEU A 409 -27.12 6.29 -0.18
C LEU A 409 -26.56 4.85 -0.21
N MET A 410 -26.56 4.19 0.95
CA MET A 410 -26.81 2.75 1.06
C MET A 410 -27.43 2.46 2.43
N LEU A 411 -28.72 2.79 2.52
CA LEU A 411 -29.65 2.18 3.44
C LEU A 411 -30.95 2.04 2.65
N ARG A 412 -31.06 0.96 1.87
CA ARG A 412 -32.30 0.27 1.54
C ARG A 412 -31.98 -0.98 0.74
N SER A 413 -32.23 -2.09 1.41
CA SER A 413 -32.48 -3.41 0.84
C SER A 413 -33.52 -3.33 -0.27
N GLU A 414 -33.25 -4.02 -1.37
CA GLU A 414 -34.25 -4.38 -2.36
C GLU A 414 -35.34 -5.24 -1.72
N VAL A 415 -36.55 -4.70 -1.69
CA VAL A 415 -37.80 -5.47 -1.75
C VAL A 415 -38.75 -4.71 -2.67
N ALA A 416 -38.98 -5.30 -3.85
CA ALA A 416 -40.17 -5.26 -4.71
C ALA A 416 -40.81 -3.92 -5.13
N GLU A 417 -40.76 -3.70 -6.44
CA GLU A 417 -41.86 -3.39 -7.40
C GLU A 417 -42.88 -2.25 -7.17
N ASN A 418 -42.97 -1.45 -8.25
CA ASN A 418 -44.15 -0.83 -8.88
C ASN A 418 -44.75 0.50 -8.38
N ALA A 419 -44.86 1.41 -9.37
CA ALA A 419 -45.61 2.67 -9.52
C ALA A 419 -44.68 3.91 -9.48
N GLY A 420 -44.47 4.66 -10.55
CA GLY A 420 -45.47 5.34 -11.39
C GLY A 420 -45.21 6.86 -11.28
N GLU A 421 -44.70 7.44 -12.37
CA GLU A 421 -44.75 8.86 -12.81
C GLU A 421 -44.67 10.03 -11.80
N GLY A 422 -43.81 11.01 -12.14
CA GLY A 422 -44.27 12.40 -12.21
C GLY A 422 -43.73 13.41 -11.20
N LEU A 423 -42.93 14.33 -11.77
CA LEU A 423 -42.87 15.77 -11.50
C LEU A 423 -41.96 16.32 -10.39
N ALA A 424 -41.33 17.40 -10.82
CA ALA A 424 -40.28 18.17 -10.19
C ALA A 424 -40.83 19.41 -9.46
N ALA A 425 -39.91 20.03 -8.73
CA ALA A 425 -39.89 21.43 -8.30
C ALA A 425 -40.73 21.81 -7.07
N ASP A 426 -40.21 22.83 -6.38
CA ASP A 426 -40.76 23.59 -5.27
C ASP A 426 -40.67 23.00 -3.85
N ALA A 427 -39.67 23.48 -3.10
CA ALA A 427 -39.92 24.25 -1.87
C ALA A 427 -38.60 24.63 -1.19
N LEU A 428 -37.95 25.69 -1.70
CA LEU A 428 -36.87 26.40 -1.03
C LEU A 428 -37.37 27.82 -0.77
N ARG A 429 -38.13 28.01 0.33
CA ARG A 429 -38.31 29.28 1.07
C ARG A 429 -39.44 29.17 2.09
N ALA A 430 -39.10 29.50 3.33
CA ALA A 430 -39.86 30.29 4.32
C ALA A 430 -39.86 29.64 5.70
N LEU A 431 -38.91 30.06 6.53
CA LEU A 431 -39.12 30.13 7.97
C LEU A 431 -38.75 31.55 8.40
N PRO A 432 -39.64 32.22 9.15
CA PRO A 432 -39.20 32.99 10.31
C PRO A 432 -40.15 32.74 11.51
N PRO A 433 -39.95 33.35 12.69
CA PRO A 433 -39.53 32.64 13.89
C PRO A 433 -40.57 32.73 15.03
N ASP A 434 -40.31 31.97 16.09
CA ASP A 434 -40.76 32.13 17.49
C ASP A 434 -42.21 32.53 17.79
N GLU A 435 -42.93 31.70 18.56
CA GLU A 435 -43.47 32.16 19.85
C GLU A 435 -43.97 30.99 20.73
N TYR A 436 -43.68 31.13 22.02
CA TYR A 436 -44.00 30.24 23.13
C TYR A 436 -45.49 30.21 23.46
N ALA A 437 -45.92 29.08 24.08
CA ALA A 437 -46.98 28.91 25.11
C ALA A 437 -47.94 27.79 24.73
N THR A 438 -48.45 26.91 25.60
CA THR A 438 -48.34 26.61 27.03
C THR A 438 -49.13 25.30 27.22
N ASP A 439 -48.91 24.66 28.37
CA ASP A 439 -49.82 23.72 29.05
C ASP A 439 -49.76 22.21 28.75
N GLU A 440 -49.42 21.51 29.83
CA GLU A 440 -49.52 20.07 30.08
C GLU A 440 -50.99 19.54 30.10
N PRO A 441 -51.29 18.30 30.56
CA PRO A 441 -51.13 17.04 29.84
C PRO A 441 -52.47 16.26 29.80
N SER A 442 -52.93 15.80 28.64
CA SER A 442 -54.06 14.86 28.57
C SER A 442 -53.61 13.46 28.17
N LYS A 443 -53.85 12.53 29.10
CA LYS A 443 -53.63 11.09 29.05
C LYS A 443 -54.28 10.44 27.83
N GLU A 444 -53.48 9.69 27.06
CA GLU A 444 -53.94 8.50 26.33
C GLU A 444 -52.99 7.33 26.59
N GLY A 445 -53.57 6.13 26.70
CA GLY A 445 -53.01 4.92 27.28
C GLY A 445 -51.87 4.24 26.51
N PRO A 446 -51.43 3.07 26.98
CA PRO A 446 -50.14 2.48 26.63
C PRO A 446 -50.18 1.99 25.18
N THR A 447 -49.57 2.75 24.27
CA THR A 447 -49.08 2.17 23.03
C THR A 447 -48.03 1.14 23.42
N ARG A 448 -48.39 -0.14 23.27
CA ARG A 448 -47.47 -1.28 23.33
C ARG A 448 -46.20 -0.90 22.62
N GLU A 449 -45.15 -0.66 23.40
CA GLU A 449 -43.78 -0.56 22.92
C GLU A 449 -43.54 -1.83 22.10
N ARG A 450 -43.51 -1.70 20.77
CA ARG A 450 -43.08 -2.79 19.90
C ARG A 450 -41.68 -3.14 20.35
N ALA A 451 -41.56 -4.28 21.02
CA ALA A 451 -40.30 -4.83 21.48
C ALA A 451 -39.27 -4.69 20.36
N ARG A 452 -38.20 -3.92 20.65
CA ARG A 452 -37.04 -3.82 19.76
C ARG A 452 -36.61 -5.24 19.42
N PRO A 453 -36.38 -5.58 18.14
CA PRO A 453 -35.94 -6.92 17.79
C PRO A 453 -34.64 -7.21 18.55
N LYS A 454 -34.67 -8.20 19.45
CA LYS A 454 -33.50 -8.64 20.19
C LYS A 454 -32.48 -9.11 19.16
N SER A 455 -31.35 -8.41 19.03
CA SER A 455 -30.24 -8.90 18.21
C SER A 455 -29.83 -10.27 18.76
N ARG A 456 -29.91 -11.32 17.93
CA ARG A 456 -29.49 -12.66 18.33
C ARG A 456 -28.01 -12.61 18.73
N ALA A 457 -27.66 -13.22 19.86
CA ALA A 457 -26.28 -13.34 20.30
C ALA A 457 -25.45 -14.06 19.23
N ARG A 458 -24.26 -13.55 18.93
CA ARG A 458 -23.30 -14.17 18.01
C ARG A 458 -22.56 -15.29 18.72
N THR A 459 -22.33 -16.37 18.00
CA THR A 459 -21.61 -17.54 18.49
C THR A 459 -20.37 -17.75 17.63
N PHE A 460 -19.26 -18.10 18.28
CA PHE A 460 -17.98 -18.33 17.62
C PHE A 460 -17.46 -19.73 17.94
N THR A 461 -16.96 -20.43 16.94
CA THR A 461 -16.22 -21.69 17.09
C THR A 461 -14.73 -21.41 16.94
N ILE A 462 -13.90 -21.90 17.86
CA ILE A 462 -12.46 -21.63 17.88
C ILE A 462 -11.65 -22.79 17.32
N GLU A 463 -10.59 -22.45 16.59
CA GLU A 463 -9.56 -23.37 16.12
C GLU A 463 -8.17 -22.83 16.44
N PRO A 464 -7.20 -23.68 16.83
CA PRO A 464 -7.36 -25.10 17.16
C PRO A 464 -8.16 -25.30 18.46
N ALA A 465 -8.93 -26.38 18.51
CA ALA A 465 -9.55 -26.83 19.75
C ALA A 465 -8.48 -27.34 20.75
N ASN A 466 -8.87 -27.47 22.03
CA ASN A 466 -8.05 -28.02 23.13
C ASN A 466 -6.92 -27.12 23.66
N GLU A 467 -6.98 -25.80 23.44
CA GLU A 467 -6.14 -24.82 24.14
C GLU A 467 -4.63 -25.15 24.10
N PRO A 468 -4.01 -25.24 22.91
CA PRO A 468 -2.60 -25.56 22.82
C PRO A 468 -1.73 -24.49 23.49
N GLN A 469 -0.88 -24.94 24.41
CA GLN A 469 -0.03 -24.07 25.24
C GLN A 469 1.32 -23.74 24.61
N ARG A 470 1.58 -24.17 23.37
CA ARG A 470 2.83 -23.85 22.65
C ARG A 470 2.81 -22.40 22.20
N SER A 471 3.93 -21.68 22.27
CA SER A 471 4.05 -20.31 21.74
C SER A 471 4.01 -20.29 20.21
N GLY A 472 3.42 -19.25 19.62
CA GLY A 472 3.31 -19.06 18.18
C GLY A 472 2.12 -19.77 17.52
N VAL A 473 1.30 -20.47 18.29
CA VAL A 473 0.09 -21.12 17.77
C VAL A 473 -0.92 -20.05 17.39
N SER A 474 -1.44 -20.15 16.17
CA SER A 474 -2.42 -19.21 15.65
C SER A 474 -3.83 -19.70 15.99
N PHE A 475 -4.61 -18.84 16.62
CA PHE A 475 -6.03 -19.06 16.88
C PHE A 475 -6.87 -18.35 15.83
N TYR A 476 -7.92 -19.03 15.39
CA TYR A 476 -8.94 -18.58 14.47
C TYR A 476 -10.30 -18.77 15.11
N ALA A 477 -11.27 -17.98 14.68
CA ALA A 477 -12.65 -18.14 15.06
C ALA A 477 -13.53 -18.12 13.79
N THR A 478 -14.61 -18.88 13.83
CA THR A 478 -15.63 -18.90 12.79
C THR A 478 -16.95 -18.42 13.38
N GLU A 479 -17.55 -17.39 12.80
CA GLU A 479 -18.87 -16.91 13.22
C GLU A 479 -19.96 -17.87 12.72
N ALA A 480 -20.78 -18.38 13.62
CA ALA A 480 -21.65 -19.53 13.33
C ALA A 480 -22.79 -19.24 12.34
N SER A 481 -23.21 -17.98 12.20
CA SER A 481 -24.30 -17.58 11.30
C SER A 481 -23.83 -17.25 9.89
N THR A 482 -22.62 -16.70 9.75
CA THR A 482 -22.06 -16.31 8.45
C THR A 482 -21.08 -17.36 7.89
N GLY A 483 -20.53 -18.23 8.75
CA GLY A 483 -19.43 -19.11 8.38
C GLY A 483 -18.10 -18.37 8.17
N GLU A 484 -18.04 -17.07 8.49
CA GLU A 484 -16.85 -16.26 8.30
C GLU A 484 -15.76 -16.69 9.28
N ARG A 485 -14.66 -17.20 8.73
CA ARG A 485 -13.47 -17.59 9.49
C ARG A 485 -12.44 -16.46 9.46
N PHE A 486 -12.02 -16.02 10.64
CA PHE A 486 -11.04 -14.95 10.79
C PHE A 486 -9.93 -15.32 11.79
N PHE A 487 -8.75 -14.78 11.55
CA PHE A 487 -7.63 -14.89 12.49
C PHE A 487 -7.96 -14.08 13.76
N VAL A 488 -7.73 -14.65 14.94
CA VAL A 488 -7.94 -13.99 16.24
C VAL A 488 -6.62 -13.44 16.75
N ALA A 489 -5.68 -14.30 17.10
CA ALA A 489 -4.38 -13.92 17.68
C ALA A 489 -3.40 -15.10 17.66
N LYS A 490 -2.15 -14.86 18.02
CA LYS A 490 -1.15 -15.91 18.28
C LYS A 490 -0.87 -16.06 19.76
N SER A 491 -0.70 -17.29 20.25
CA SER A 491 -0.18 -17.51 21.60
C SER A 491 1.23 -16.94 21.73
N THR A 492 1.49 -16.27 22.84
CA THR A 492 2.77 -15.64 23.15
C THR A 492 3.14 -15.92 24.60
N ARG A 493 4.44 -16.11 24.85
CA ARG A 493 4.99 -16.21 26.20
C ARG A 493 5.75 -14.94 26.52
N TYR A 494 5.52 -14.40 27.71
CA TYR A 494 6.26 -13.25 28.24
C TYR A 494 6.70 -13.56 29.66
N VAL A 495 8.00 -13.75 29.87
CA VAL A 495 8.57 -14.22 31.13
C VAL A 495 7.90 -15.55 31.55
N GLN A 496 7.14 -15.54 32.64
CA GLN A 496 6.39 -16.70 33.15
C GLN A 496 4.94 -16.74 32.67
N ARG A 497 4.42 -15.64 32.11
CA ARG A 497 3.03 -15.52 31.68
C ARG A 497 2.85 -15.99 30.23
N ARG A 498 1.62 -16.34 29.89
CA ARG A 498 1.21 -16.81 28.57
C ARG A 498 -0.19 -16.32 28.28
N GLY A 499 -0.40 -15.86 27.04
CA GLY A 499 -1.68 -15.36 26.57
C GLY A 499 -1.62 -15.13 25.06
N LEU A 500 -2.47 -14.25 24.57
CA LEU A 500 -2.61 -13.90 23.16
C LEU A 500 -1.86 -12.61 22.80
N ALA A 501 -1.32 -12.58 21.59
CA ALA A 501 -0.78 -11.40 20.94
C ALA A 501 -1.38 -11.27 19.55
N ARG A 502 -1.95 -10.09 19.25
CA ARG A 502 -2.37 -9.71 17.91
C ARG A 502 -1.83 -8.32 17.60
N SER A 503 -1.36 -8.15 16.38
CA SER A 503 -1.16 -6.83 15.79
C SER A 503 -1.48 -6.93 14.31
N SER A 504 -2.43 -6.14 13.82
CA SER A 504 -2.96 -6.24 12.47
C SER A 504 -3.10 -4.87 11.82
N THR A 505 -2.78 -4.79 10.54
CA THR A 505 -2.88 -3.57 9.72
C THR A 505 -4.24 -3.40 9.05
N LEU A 506 -5.22 -4.26 9.34
CA LEU A 506 -6.56 -4.18 8.73
C LEU A 506 -7.29 -2.90 9.13
N LEU A 507 -7.10 -2.45 10.37
CA LEU A 507 -7.63 -1.19 10.90
C LEU A 507 -6.48 -0.43 11.55
N ILE A 508 -6.14 0.74 11.00
CA ILE A 508 -5.08 1.62 11.47
C ILE A 508 -5.70 2.97 11.81
N TYR A 509 -5.26 3.54 12.92
CA TYR A 509 -5.60 4.90 13.32
C TYR A 509 -4.96 5.88 12.33
N ASP A 510 -5.82 6.52 11.55
CA ASP A 510 -5.45 7.57 10.61
C ASP A 510 -5.70 8.94 11.25
N ARG A 511 -4.62 9.68 11.52
CA ARG A 511 -4.71 11.01 12.14
C ARG A 511 -5.44 12.03 11.27
N PHE A 512 -5.41 11.91 9.94
CA PHE A 512 -6.13 12.81 9.04
C PHE A 512 -7.62 12.50 9.03
N GLN A 513 -7.99 11.22 9.06
CA GLN A 513 -9.39 10.82 9.21
C GLN A 513 -9.93 11.26 10.58
N ALA A 514 -9.19 10.99 11.65
CA ALA A 514 -9.58 11.33 13.02
C ALA A 514 -9.64 12.86 13.23
N ALA A 515 -8.86 13.66 12.50
CA ALA A 515 -8.91 15.12 12.59
C ALA A 515 -10.32 15.68 12.26
N ASN A 516 -11.10 14.99 11.43
CA ASN A 516 -12.48 15.38 11.14
C ASN A 516 -13.42 15.25 12.37
N GLN A 517 -13.02 14.47 13.37
CA GLN A 517 -13.82 14.22 14.58
C GLN A 517 -13.25 14.94 15.79
N ILE A 518 -11.93 14.94 15.94
CA ILE A 518 -11.25 15.41 17.15
C ILE A 518 -10.21 16.52 16.89
N GLY A 519 -10.17 17.08 15.68
CA GLY A 519 -9.32 18.22 15.33
C GLY A 519 -7.83 17.96 15.52
N ALA A 520 -7.10 18.98 15.99
CA ALA A 520 -5.65 18.92 16.21
C ALA A 520 -5.23 17.80 17.18
N TRP A 521 -6.12 17.35 18.07
CA TRP A 521 -5.85 16.21 18.96
C TRP A 521 -5.58 14.92 18.18
N ALA A 522 -6.11 14.78 16.97
CA ALA A 522 -5.84 13.61 16.15
C ALA A 522 -4.36 13.44 15.83
N HIS A 523 -3.70 14.56 15.54
CA HIS A 523 -2.27 14.64 15.29
C HIS A 523 -1.46 14.56 16.59
N PHE A 524 -1.99 15.14 17.68
CA PHE A 524 -1.34 15.15 18.99
C PHE A 524 -1.13 13.75 19.57
N ILE A 525 -2.14 12.88 19.52
CA ILE A 525 -2.05 11.53 20.11
C ILE A 525 -1.29 10.53 19.23
N TRP A 526 -1.11 10.86 17.94
CA TRP A 526 -0.57 9.95 16.94
C TRP A 526 0.85 9.42 17.25
N PRO A 527 1.84 10.24 17.68
CA PRO A 527 3.17 9.73 18.03
C PRO A 527 3.13 8.67 19.13
N THR A 528 2.29 8.87 20.17
CA THR A 528 2.13 7.89 21.26
C THR A 528 1.46 6.62 20.74
N ALA A 529 0.41 6.74 19.92
CA ALA A 529 -0.25 5.60 19.28
C ALA A 529 0.69 4.77 18.38
N MET A 530 1.56 5.45 17.63
CA MET A 530 2.60 4.80 16.81
C MET A 530 3.58 4.03 17.69
N GLY A 531 4.02 4.63 18.80
CA GLY A 531 4.87 3.96 19.79
C GLY A 531 4.21 2.76 20.47
N GLU A 532 2.89 2.80 20.72
CA GLU A 532 2.15 1.71 21.39
C GLU A 532 1.97 0.48 20.52
N SER A 533 1.43 0.69 19.32
CA SER A 533 0.90 -0.41 18.51
C SER A 533 1.16 -0.24 17.02
N ASN A 534 2.01 0.72 16.64
CA ASN A 534 2.07 1.25 15.28
C ASN A 534 0.70 1.73 14.80
N ALA A 535 -0.06 2.37 15.70
CA ALA A 535 -1.40 2.90 15.46
C ALA A 535 -2.45 1.84 15.04
N ARG A 536 -2.25 0.55 15.34
CA ARG A 536 -3.14 -0.53 14.89
C ARG A 536 -4.31 -0.73 15.85
N HIS A 537 -5.54 -0.58 15.38
CA HIS A 537 -6.74 -0.78 16.21
C HIS A 537 -6.91 -2.23 16.65
N LEU A 538 -6.59 -3.18 15.77
CA LEU A 538 -6.69 -4.61 16.08
C LEU A 538 -5.41 -5.12 16.76
N THR A 539 -5.13 -4.57 17.95
CA THR A 539 -3.98 -4.94 18.77
C THR A 539 -4.43 -5.48 20.12
N ILE A 540 -4.00 -6.69 20.46
CA ILE A 540 -4.31 -7.39 21.72
C ILE A 540 -3.00 -7.84 22.33
N ASN A 541 -2.82 -7.58 23.63
CA ASN A 541 -1.90 -8.35 24.47
C ASN A 541 -2.64 -8.83 25.72
N SER A 542 -2.58 -10.11 26.02
CA SER A 542 -3.19 -10.69 27.22
C SER A 542 -2.22 -11.54 28.06
N TYR A 543 -0.94 -11.50 27.71
CA TYR A 543 0.13 -12.23 28.39
C TYR A 543 0.85 -11.41 29.48
N ASP A 544 0.45 -10.16 29.73
CA ASP A 544 1.14 -9.27 30.68
C ASP A 544 0.36 -9.15 32.01
N ARG A 545 0.80 -8.21 32.86
CA ARG A 545 0.17 -7.94 34.16
C ARG A 545 -1.25 -7.36 34.06
N ALA A 546 -1.59 -6.77 32.92
CA ALA A 546 -2.91 -6.18 32.70
C ALA A 546 -3.97 -7.24 32.40
N HIS A 547 -3.59 -8.51 32.19
CA HIS A 547 -4.44 -9.63 31.72
C HIS A 547 -5.01 -9.45 30.31
N PHE A 548 -5.34 -8.23 29.92
CA PHE A 548 -5.85 -7.88 28.61
C PHE A 548 -5.61 -6.39 28.33
N THR A 549 -5.13 -6.09 27.14
CA THR A 549 -5.02 -4.74 26.58
C THR A 549 -5.63 -4.73 25.19
N TRP A 550 -6.25 -3.61 24.83
CA TRP A 550 -6.97 -3.48 23.56
C TRP A 550 -6.69 -2.16 22.86
N GLY A 551 -6.64 -2.20 21.53
CA GLY A 551 -6.77 -1.03 20.70
C GLY A 551 -5.45 -0.35 20.34
N PHE A 552 -5.54 0.66 19.49
CA PHE A 552 -4.39 1.41 18.98
C PHE A 552 -3.58 2.12 20.09
N PHE A 553 -4.23 2.41 21.22
CA PHE A 553 -3.64 3.07 22.38
C PHE A 553 -3.37 2.11 23.56
N GLN A 554 -3.57 0.80 23.36
CA GLN A 554 -3.33 -0.27 24.35
C GLN A 554 -3.99 -0.02 25.72
N LEU A 555 -5.31 0.21 25.69
CA LEU A 555 -6.10 0.41 26.91
C LEU A 555 -6.07 -0.87 27.75
N ALA A 556 -5.54 -0.78 28.98
CA ALA A 556 -5.36 -1.91 29.89
C ALA A 556 -6.60 -2.23 30.73
N ALA A 557 -6.83 -3.51 31.03
CA ALA A 557 -7.97 -3.97 31.82
C ALA A 557 -7.83 -3.77 33.33
N HIS A 558 -6.61 -3.75 33.87
CA HIS A 558 -6.39 -3.77 35.32
C HIS A 558 -6.66 -2.44 36.04
N THR A 559 -6.77 -1.33 35.33
CA THR A 559 -6.85 0.01 35.95
C THR A 559 -8.30 0.42 36.24
N PRO A 560 -8.72 0.58 37.50
CA PRO A 560 -10.06 1.08 37.81
C PRO A 560 -10.25 2.51 37.32
N LYS A 561 -11.46 2.84 36.84
CA LYS A 561 -11.86 4.19 36.42
C LYS A 561 -10.94 4.80 35.32
N ASP A 562 -10.18 3.96 34.63
CA ASP A 562 -9.28 4.37 33.54
C ASP A 562 -9.16 3.26 32.47
N ASN A 563 -8.71 3.61 31.27
CA ASN A 563 -8.44 2.68 30.18
C ASN A 563 -9.63 1.78 29.78
N LEU A 564 -9.43 0.45 29.71
CA LEU A 564 -10.34 -0.46 29.00
C LEU A 564 -11.72 -0.55 29.64
N ILE A 565 -11.82 -0.37 30.96
CA ILE A 565 -13.13 -0.41 31.62
C ILE A 565 -14.00 0.78 31.21
N LEU A 566 -13.42 1.96 30.99
CA LEU A 566 -14.14 3.11 30.47
C LEU A 566 -14.62 2.84 29.04
N LEU A 567 -13.78 2.21 28.21
CA LEU A 567 -14.19 1.81 26.87
C LEU A 567 -15.34 0.80 26.92
N MET A 568 -15.27 -0.21 27.79
CA MET A 568 -16.36 -1.18 27.91
C MET A 568 -17.69 -0.54 28.32
N ARG A 569 -17.68 0.48 29.17
CA ARG A 569 -18.91 1.22 29.50
C ARG A 569 -19.53 1.87 28.27
N GLU A 570 -18.72 2.51 27.42
CA GLU A 570 -19.19 3.13 26.17
C GLU A 570 -19.65 2.08 25.15
N LEU A 571 -18.90 0.98 25.01
CA LEU A 571 -19.24 -0.10 24.08
C LEU A 571 -20.55 -0.77 24.45
N LEU A 572 -20.84 -0.98 25.74
CA LEU A 572 -22.13 -1.53 26.20
C LEU A 572 -23.32 -0.60 25.94
N GLY A 573 -23.09 0.67 25.62
CA GLY A 573 -24.11 1.60 25.14
C GLY A 573 -24.49 1.42 23.66
N LEU A 574 -23.69 0.68 22.88
CA LEU A 574 -23.96 0.45 21.47
C LEU A 574 -25.10 -0.58 21.28
N SER A 575 -25.92 -0.38 20.24
CA SER A 575 -27.01 -1.31 19.90
C SER A 575 -26.54 -2.71 19.54
N SER A 576 -25.29 -2.83 19.07
CA SER A 576 -24.64 -4.09 18.72
C SER A 576 -24.05 -4.84 19.92
N ALA A 577 -23.96 -4.21 21.10
CA ALA A 577 -23.26 -4.77 22.25
C ALA A 577 -23.82 -6.12 22.72
N ALA A 578 -25.16 -6.23 22.79
CA ALA A 578 -25.84 -7.45 23.20
C ALA A 578 -25.57 -8.64 22.26
N ALA A 579 -25.17 -8.39 21.01
CA ALA A 579 -24.79 -9.46 20.09
C ALA A 579 -23.42 -10.07 20.44
N TYR A 580 -22.51 -9.32 21.06
CA TYR A 580 -21.15 -9.77 21.39
C TYR A 580 -20.98 -10.12 22.87
N PHE A 581 -21.56 -9.32 23.75
CA PHE A 581 -21.50 -9.47 25.21
C PHE A 581 -22.91 -9.49 25.80
N PRO A 582 -23.73 -10.52 25.48
CA PRO A 582 -25.12 -10.62 25.95
C PRO A 582 -25.26 -10.74 27.46
N ASP A 583 -24.19 -11.17 28.13
CA ASP A 583 -24.10 -11.37 29.57
C ASP A 583 -23.57 -10.13 30.30
N LEU A 584 -23.27 -9.03 29.62
CA LEU A 584 -22.83 -7.79 30.24
C LEU A 584 -23.90 -6.70 30.16
N LYS A 585 -24.00 -5.89 31.22
CA LYS A 585 -24.85 -4.69 31.24
C LYS A 585 -24.26 -3.60 32.13
N LEU A 586 -24.79 -2.39 31.97
CA LEU A 586 -24.52 -1.27 32.89
C LEU A 586 -25.53 -1.26 34.03
N VAL A 587 -25.04 -1.22 35.26
CA VAL A 587 -25.82 -1.01 36.48
C VAL A 587 -25.20 0.17 37.21
N ASN A 588 -25.96 1.25 37.39
CA ASN A 588 -25.47 2.50 37.97
C ASN A 588 -24.17 3.01 37.31
N GLY A 589 -24.08 2.87 35.98
CA GLY A 589 -22.91 3.29 35.19
C GLY A 589 -21.68 2.39 35.33
N ARG A 590 -21.79 1.23 36.00
CA ARG A 590 -20.71 0.24 36.18
C ARG A 590 -21.01 -1.05 35.41
N VAL A 591 -19.97 -1.67 34.86
CA VAL A 591 -20.07 -2.95 34.14
C VAL A 591 -20.35 -4.10 35.11
N HIS A 592 -21.49 -4.77 34.90
CA HIS A 592 -21.87 -5.98 35.62
C HIS A 592 -22.04 -7.15 34.66
N GLN A 593 -21.66 -8.34 35.11
CA GLN A 593 -22.00 -9.61 34.46
C GLN A 593 -23.32 -10.15 35.01
N VAL A 594 -24.22 -10.57 34.13
CA VAL A 594 -25.45 -11.28 34.47
C VAL A 594 -25.14 -12.77 34.47
N THR A 595 -25.25 -13.41 35.62
CA THR A 595 -25.07 -14.86 35.80
C THR A 595 -26.37 -15.50 36.24
N SER A 596 -26.40 -16.84 36.34
CA SER A 596 -27.53 -17.57 36.92
C SER A 596 -27.75 -17.27 38.41
N SER A 597 -26.72 -16.79 39.12
CA SER A 597 -26.77 -16.46 40.55
C SER A 597 -27.02 -14.98 40.84
N GLY A 598 -27.18 -14.15 39.80
CA GLY A 598 -27.47 -12.72 39.92
C GLY A 598 -26.46 -11.85 39.17
N GLU A 599 -26.35 -10.59 39.59
CA GLU A 599 -25.49 -9.60 38.95
C GLU A 599 -24.16 -9.50 39.70
N VAL A 600 -23.05 -9.60 38.96
CA VAL A 600 -21.69 -9.51 39.50
C VAL A 600 -21.04 -8.22 39.03
N ASP A 601 -20.75 -7.31 39.95
CA ASP A 601 -19.96 -6.09 39.65
C ASP A 601 -18.54 -6.48 39.23
N LEU A 602 -18.21 -6.23 37.95
CA LEU A 602 -16.89 -6.52 37.39
C LEU A 602 -15.87 -5.43 37.74
N GLU A 603 -16.34 -4.24 38.15
CA GLU A 603 -15.49 -3.10 38.50
C GLU A 603 -15.12 -3.06 39.98
N HIS A 604 -15.29 -4.18 40.70
CA HIS A 604 -14.91 -4.29 42.10
C HIS A 604 -13.41 -4.01 42.29
N GLU A 605 -13.10 -2.97 43.06
CA GLU A 605 -11.75 -2.50 43.31
C GLU A 605 -11.09 -3.32 44.42
N GLU A 606 -9.94 -3.90 44.15
CA GLU A 606 -9.15 -4.69 45.11
C GLU A 606 -7.71 -4.17 45.18
N ALA A 607 -7.15 -4.11 46.38
CA ALA A 607 -5.73 -3.79 46.58
C ALA A 607 -4.87 -5.04 46.31
N VAL A 608 -4.04 -4.98 45.27
CA VAL A 608 -3.23 -6.10 44.80
C VAL A 608 -1.74 -5.80 44.99
N PRO A 609 -0.96 -6.69 45.63
CA PRO A 609 0.49 -6.56 45.68
C PRO A 609 1.11 -6.72 44.29
N VAL A 610 1.92 -5.74 43.88
CA VAL A 610 2.65 -5.73 42.59
C VAL A 610 4.11 -5.37 42.86
N GLY A 611 4.95 -6.40 42.91
CA GLY A 611 6.35 -6.23 43.31
C GLY A 611 6.45 -5.75 44.77
N SER A 612 7.12 -4.62 44.98
CA SER A 612 7.23 -3.97 46.30
C SER A 612 6.12 -2.95 46.58
N GLN A 613 5.16 -2.77 45.66
CA GLN A 613 4.10 -1.78 45.78
C GLN A 613 2.72 -2.44 45.86
N THR A 614 1.70 -1.65 46.21
CA THR A 614 0.30 -2.06 46.16
C THR A 614 -0.42 -1.20 45.13
N GLU A 615 -1.12 -1.84 44.20
CA GLU A 615 -1.94 -1.19 43.19
C GLU A 615 -3.42 -1.52 43.42
N VAL A 616 -4.33 -0.56 43.20
CA VAL A 616 -5.76 -0.86 43.17
C VAL A 616 -6.12 -1.32 41.76
N GLN A 617 -6.70 -2.53 41.66
CA GLN A 617 -7.06 -3.16 40.39
C GLN A 617 -8.54 -3.59 40.36
N ILE A 618 -9.01 -4.09 39.21
CA ILE A 618 -10.35 -4.67 39.03
C ILE A 618 -10.28 -6.15 38.60
N PRO A 619 -9.90 -7.08 39.49
CA PRO A 619 -9.57 -8.46 39.13
C PRO A 619 -10.73 -9.25 38.50
N ARG A 620 -11.98 -8.89 38.83
CA ARG A 620 -13.16 -9.54 38.25
C ARG A 620 -13.29 -9.26 36.76
N PHE A 621 -13.15 -7.99 36.35
CA PHE A 621 -13.11 -7.62 34.93
C PHE A 621 -11.91 -8.24 34.20
N MET A 622 -10.74 -8.28 34.85
CA MET A 622 -9.55 -8.92 34.28
C MET A 622 -9.78 -10.42 34.00
N ARG A 623 -10.33 -11.16 34.98
CA ARG A 623 -10.64 -12.59 34.84
C ARG A 623 -11.79 -12.86 33.86
N TYR A 624 -12.73 -11.93 33.74
CA TYR A 624 -13.77 -12.01 32.72
C TYR A 624 -13.17 -12.03 31.30
N LEU A 625 -12.19 -11.16 31.04
CA LEU A 625 -11.55 -11.07 29.72
C LEU A 625 -10.51 -12.18 29.49
N ASN A 626 -9.71 -12.47 30.51
CA ASN A 626 -8.67 -13.49 30.50
C ASN A 626 -8.63 -14.21 31.87
N PRO A 627 -9.23 -15.41 31.98
CA PRO A 627 -9.33 -16.13 33.24
C PRO A 627 -8.00 -16.45 33.91
N ASP A 628 -6.95 -16.74 33.12
CA ASP A 628 -5.65 -17.17 33.62
C ASP A 628 -4.50 -16.60 32.76
N SER A 629 -3.69 -15.71 33.35
CA SER A 629 -2.55 -15.11 32.66
C SER A 629 -1.33 -16.04 32.46
N TYR A 630 -1.42 -17.31 32.86
CA TYR A 630 -0.34 -18.29 32.75
C TYR A 630 -0.56 -19.35 31.66
N ARG A 631 -1.75 -19.37 31.03
CA ARG A 631 -2.11 -20.29 29.94
C ARG A 631 -3.06 -19.62 28.97
N VAL A 632 -3.10 -20.09 27.73
CA VAL A 632 -4.17 -19.68 26.81
C VAL A 632 -5.42 -20.50 27.11
N ASP A 633 -6.56 -19.86 27.29
CA ASP A 633 -7.85 -20.50 27.57
C ASP A 633 -8.87 -20.17 26.46
N ASN A 634 -9.84 -21.06 26.20
CA ASN A 634 -10.86 -20.82 25.18
C ASN A 634 -11.68 -19.54 25.45
N ALA A 635 -11.96 -19.19 26.70
CA ALA A 635 -12.68 -17.98 27.06
C ALA A 635 -11.88 -16.70 26.72
N GLU A 636 -10.57 -16.72 26.92
CA GLU A 636 -9.67 -15.63 26.49
C GLU A 636 -9.71 -15.48 24.96
N VAL A 637 -9.65 -16.60 24.22
CA VAL A 637 -9.73 -16.60 22.75
C VAL A 637 -11.11 -16.14 22.26
N LEU A 638 -12.20 -16.53 22.92
CA LEU A 638 -13.56 -16.07 22.58
C LEU A 638 -13.70 -14.57 22.79
N THR A 639 -13.19 -14.05 23.91
CA THR A 639 -13.20 -12.61 24.19
C THR A 639 -12.41 -11.85 23.13
N ALA A 640 -11.19 -12.29 22.82
CA ALA A 640 -10.39 -11.72 21.75
C ALA A 640 -11.11 -11.77 20.40
N ALA A 641 -11.77 -12.89 20.06
CA ALA A 641 -12.53 -13.06 18.84
C ALA A 641 -13.70 -12.06 18.76
N LYS A 642 -14.43 -11.85 19.86
CA LYS A 642 -15.51 -10.86 19.94
C LYS A 642 -15.00 -9.45 19.67
N PHE A 643 -13.92 -9.00 20.30
CA PHE A 643 -13.35 -7.68 20.05
C PHE A 643 -12.88 -7.50 18.60
N VAL A 644 -12.20 -8.50 18.04
CA VAL A 644 -11.71 -8.47 16.65
C VAL A 644 -12.88 -8.40 15.68
N HIS A 645 -13.84 -9.33 15.78
CA HIS A 645 -14.99 -9.39 14.88
C HIS A 645 -15.88 -8.15 15.02
N TRP A 646 -16.12 -7.69 16.26
CA TRP A 646 -16.94 -6.50 16.49
C TRP A 646 -16.33 -5.26 15.85
N SER A 647 -15.02 -5.08 15.98
CA SER A 647 -14.33 -3.94 15.40
C SER A 647 -14.26 -3.97 13.87
N LEU A 648 -14.24 -5.17 13.27
CA LEU A 648 -14.30 -5.34 11.81
C LEU A 648 -15.69 -5.09 11.24
N ASN A 649 -16.74 -5.29 12.04
CA ASN A 649 -18.14 -5.28 11.58
C ASN A 649 -18.97 -4.10 12.10
N ASP A 650 -18.48 -3.35 13.08
CA ASP A 650 -19.15 -2.16 13.60
C ASP A 650 -18.14 -1.01 13.76
N PRO A 651 -18.14 -0.02 12.84
CA PRO A 651 -17.19 1.10 12.90
C PRO A 651 -17.33 1.95 14.16
N LYS A 652 -18.49 1.91 14.85
CA LYS A 652 -18.68 2.64 16.11
C LYS A 652 -17.77 2.14 17.23
N VAL A 653 -17.30 0.89 17.17
CA VAL A 653 -16.33 0.37 18.14
C VAL A 653 -15.00 1.12 18.02
N ILE A 654 -14.57 1.39 16.79
CA ILE A 654 -13.34 2.14 16.50
C ILE A 654 -13.49 3.59 16.95
N GLU A 655 -14.61 4.23 16.59
CA GLU A 655 -14.96 5.58 17.01
C GLU A 655 -14.92 5.72 18.55
N LYS A 656 -15.61 4.83 19.28
CA LYS A 656 -15.59 4.83 20.76
C LYS A 656 -14.22 4.54 21.34
N THR A 657 -13.41 3.70 20.69
CA THR A 657 -12.02 3.48 21.11
C THR A 657 -11.19 4.76 21.01
N ILE A 658 -11.36 5.55 19.94
CA ILE A 658 -10.67 6.84 19.75
C ILE A 658 -11.17 7.88 20.77
N GLU A 659 -12.49 8.05 20.89
CA GLU A 659 -13.10 9.00 21.82
C GLU A 659 -12.64 8.77 23.27
N VAL A 660 -12.65 7.52 23.72
CA VAL A 660 -12.25 7.17 25.10
C VAL A 660 -10.75 7.38 25.29
N ALA A 661 -9.93 6.96 24.34
CA ALA A 661 -8.49 7.21 24.40
C ALA A 661 -8.20 8.71 24.49
N LEU A 662 -8.86 9.54 23.68
CA LEU A 662 -8.70 10.98 23.73
C LEU A 662 -9.17 11.57 25.07
N ARG A 663 -10.32 11.14 25.59
CA ARG A 663 -10.83 11.61 26.89
C ARG A 663 -9.84 11.33 28.02
N ILE A 664 -9.20 10.16 27.99
CA ILE A 664 -8.14 9.78 28.94
C ILE A 664 -6.92 10.69 28.75
N VAL A 665 -6.49 10.91 27.50
CA VAL A 665 -5.36 11.78 27.17
C VAL A 665 -5.61 13.21 27.65
N LYS A 666 -6.75 13.83 27.30
CA LYS A 666 -7.12 15.18 27.73
C LYS A 666 -7.07 15.32 29.25
N ARG A 667 -7.70 14.39 29.99
CA ARG A 667 -7.66 14.38 31.46
C ARG A 667 -6.24 14.31 32.02
N LYS A 668 -5.39 13.42 31.50
CA LYS A 668 -3.98 13.28 31.92
C LYS A 668 -3.17 14.52 31.56
N MET A 669 -3.37 15.04 30.36
CA MET A 669 -2.67 16.21 29.86
C MET A 669 -3.04 17.49 30.60
N ASN A 670 -4.28 17.65 31.08
CA ASN A 670 -4.64 18.76 31.96
C ASN A 670 -3.77 18.74 33.23
N ALA A 671 -3.67 17.60 33.90
CA ALA A 671 -2.83 17.44 35.10
C ALA A 671 -1.33 17.63 34.79
N PHE A 672 -0.85 17.13 33.66
CA PHE A 672 0.55 17.28 33.25
C PHE A 672 0.88 18.72 32.84
N ALA A 673 -0.03 19.41 32.17
CA ALA A 673 0.17 20.79 31.75
C ALA A 673 0.31 21.74 32.94
N GLN A 674 -0.47 21.52 33.99
CA GLN A 674 -0.31 22.24 35.27
C GLN A 674 1.02 21.88 35.95
N ARG A 675 1.36 20.59 36.01
CA ARG A 675 2.56 20.10 36.70
C ARG A 675 3.88 20.53 36.04
N TYR A 676 3.88 20.64 34.72
CA TYR A 676 5.06 20.86 33.88
C TYR A 676 5.03 22.18 33.12
N ASP A 677 4.07 23.07 33.42
CA ASP A 677 3.95 24.39 32.83
C ASP A 677 3.87 24.35 31.28
N LEU A 678 3.00 23.50 30.74
CA LEU A 678 2.89 23.28 29.28
C LEU A 678 1.91 24.24 28.58
N PHE A 679 1.05 24.93 29.32
CA PHE A 679 0.11 25.89 28.74
C PHE A 679 0.86 27.01 28.01
N GLY A 680 0.42 27.35 26.81
CA GLY A 680 1.06 28.36 25.96
C GLY A 680 2.39 27.93 25.34
N ARG A 681 2.86 26.69 25.59
CA ARG A 681 4.06 26.14 24.95
C ARG A 681 3.73 25.40 23.66
N ARG A 682 4.77 25.08 22.90
CA ARG A 682 4.67 24.29 21.67
C ARG A 682 4.12 22.87 21.95
N PRO A 683 3.10 22.39 21.21
CA PRO A 683 2.49 21.07 21.43
C PRO A 683 3.47 19.89 21.39
N GLU A 684 4.56 19.98 20.63
CA GLU A 684 5.54 18.89 20.52
C GLU A 684 6.20 18.56 21.87
N LEU A 685 6.38 19.54 22.76
CA LEU A 685 6.88 19.28 24.11
C LEU A 685 5.85 18.47 24.93
N ALA A 686 4.57 18.82 24.79
CA ALA A 686 3.48 18.15 25.48
C ALA A 686 3.27 16.71 24.97
N ILE A 687 3.49 16.44 23.67
CA ILE A 687 3.50 15.10 23.08
C ILE A 687 4.56 14.22 23.75
N TRP A 688 5.78 14.74 23.93
CA TRP A 688 6.84 14.00 24.61
C TRP A 688 6.51 13.69 26.06
N VAL A 689 5.91 14.65 26.77
CA VAL A 689 5.44 14.43 28.15
C VAL A 689 4.34 13.37 28.21
N LEU A 690 3.36 13.41 27.28
CA LEU A 690 2.32 12.38 27.17
C LEU A 690 2.95 10.99 27.02
N ASP A 691 3.81 10.82 26.00
CA ASP A 691 4.42 9.52 25.69
C ASP A 691 5.24 8.97 26.85
N MET A 692 6.00 9.84 27.54
CA MET A 692 6.82 9.45 28.69
C MET A 692 6.00 8.84 29.82
N PHE A 693 4.91 9.50 30.21
CA PHE A 693 4.10 9.05 31.33
C PHE A 693 3.11 7.95 30.94
N HIS A 694 2.73 7.88 29.66
CA HIS A 694 1.95 6.75 29.16
C HIS A 694 2.75 5.44 29.20
N GLN A 695 4.06 5.49 28.97
CA GLN A 695 4.96 4.33 29.06
C GLN A 695 5.68 4.12 30.40
N GLY A 696 5.68 5.12 31.27
CA GLY A 696 6.40 5.05 32.56
C GLY A 696 7.93 5.17 32.42
N ARG A 697 8.43 5.90 31.41
CA ARG A 697 9.88 5.99 31.11
C ARG A 697 10.58 7.26 31.61
N GLY A 698 9.89 8.16 32.31
CA GLY A 698 10.44 9.44 32.77
C GLY A 698 10.10 9.76 34.22
N SER A 699 11.01 10.46 34.90
CA SER A 699 10.77 11.00 36.26
C SER A 699 10.41 12.48 36.22
N VAL A 700 9.73 12.94 37.28
CA VAL A 700 9.33 14.35 37.44
C VAL A 700 10.55 15.29 37.36
N SER A 701 11.67 14.92 37.98
CA SER A 701 12.88 15.75 38.00
C SER A 701 13.52 15.88 36.62
N GLN A 702 13.60 14.78 35.85
CA GLN A 702 14.17 14.79 34.50
C GLN A 702 13.33 15.64 33.54
N VAL A 703 12.00 15.49 33.57
CA VAL A 703 11.10 16.26 32.70
C VAL A 703 11.19 17.75 33.02
N LYS A 704 11.19 18.13 34.31
CA LYS A 704 11.38 19.51 34.72
C LYS A 704 12.73 20.06 34.27
N ALA A 705 13.83 19.30 34.45
CA ALA A 705 15.15 19.74 34.02
C ALA A 705 15.22 19.97 32.50
N ALA A 706 14.63 19.07 31.70
CA ALA A 706 14.59 19.21 30.24
C ALA A 706 13.79 20.46 29.80
N LEU A 707 12.65 20.73 30.44
CA LEU A 707 11.78 21.88 30.12
C LEU A 707 12.32 23.24 30.58
N GLN A 708 13.37 23.27 31.40
CA GLN A 708 14.07 24.49 31.84
C GLN A 708 15.21 24.91 30.88
N LEU A 709 15.51 24.09 29.86
CA LEU A 709 16.50 24.47 28.85
C LEU A 709 16.03 25.68 28.04
N SER A 710 16.98 26.51 27.61
CA SER A 710 16.73 27.86 27.10
C SER A 710 16.12 27.94 25.70
N SER A 711 16.17 26.85 24.92
CA SER A 711 15.63 26.81 23.56
C SER A 711 14.70 25.63 23.36
N PHE A 712 13.69 25.80 22.49
CA PHE A 712 12.78 24.73 22.12
C PHE A 712 13.51 23.49 21.59
N SER A 713 14.54 23.69 20.76
CA SER A 713 15.34 22.57 20.22
C SER A 713 16.07 21.81 21.33
N ALA A 714 16.64 22.51 22.32
CA ALA A 714 17.30 21.87 23.45
C ALA A 714 16.30 21.13 24.35
N GLN A 715 15.13 21.73 24.61
CA GLN A 715 14.05 21.08 25.36
C GLN A 715 13.59 19.79 24.67
N LEU A 716 13.33 19.85 23.36
CA LEU A 716 12.86 18.73 22.56
C LEU A 716 13.90 17.59 22.51
N ASP A 717 15.17 17.93 22.28
CA ASP A 717 16.27 16.96 22.25
C ASP A 717 16.42 16.25 23.61
N ALA A 718 16.43 17.02 24.71
CA ALA A 718 16.53 16.48 26.06
C ALA A 718 15.35 15.56 26.40
N LEU A 719 14.11 15.99 26.13
CA LEU A 719 12.92 15.16 26.34
C LEU A 719 12.98 13.86 25.52
N SER A 720 13.46 13.93 24.27
CA SER A 720 13.54 12.75 23.39
C SER A 720 14.56 11.69 23.83
N LYS A 721 15.41 12.01 24.81
CA LYS A 721 16.47 11.14 25.34
C LYS A 721 16.15 10.56 26.71
N ILE A 722 15.07 11.00 27.37
CA ILE A 722 14.70 10.49 28.69
C ILE A 722 14.23 9.03 28.57
N ASP A 723 15.03 8.13 29.12
CA ASP A 723 14.72 6.70 29.30
C ASP A 723 15.35 6.20 30.60
N VAL A 724 14.54 6.04 31.64
CA VAL A 724 14.99 5.53 32.95
C VAL A 724 15.26 4.02 32.96
N THR A 725 14.76 3.28 31.96
CA THR A 725 14.84 1.82 31.91
C THR A 725 15.89 1.33 30.92
N GLY A 726 16.25 2.17 29.94
CA GLY A 726 17.21 1.86 28.87
C GLY A 726 16.68 0.87 27.83
N VAL A 727 15.41 0.47 27.90
CA VAL A 727 14.81 -0.55 27.01
C VAL A 727 13.87 0.04 25.96
N HIS A 728 13.73 1.37 25.87
CA HIS A 728 12.75 2.03 25.01
C HIS A 728 13.36 2.65 23.73
N GLU A 729 14.58 2.29 23.34
CA GLU A 729 15.28 2.91 22.21
C GLU A 729 14.45 2.93 20.91
N GLN A 730 13.83 1.80 20.56
CA GLN A 730 13.01 1.69 19.35
C GLN A 730 11.79 2.60 19.41
N ARG A 731 11.15 2.69 20.59
CA ARG A 731 10.00 3.58 20.77
C ARG A 731 10.41 5.04 20.66
N LEU A 732 11.49 5.45 21.32
CA LEU A 732 12.00 6.82 21.25
C LEU A 732 12.29 7.22 19.81
N ARG A 733 12.83 6.29 19.00
CA ARG A 733 13.05 6.51 17.58
C ARG A 733 11.72 6.77 16.85
N THR A 734 10.73 5.90 17.02
CA THR A 734 9.40 6.06 16.41
C THR A 734 8.73 7.38 16.80
N VAL A 735 8.70 7.73 18.08
CA VAL A 735 8.08 8.98 18.56
C VAL A 735 8.84 10.20 18.02
N ARG A 736 10.18 10.15 17.97
CA ARG A 736 11.01 11.21 17.40
C ARG A 736 10.74 11.43 15.92
N GLU A 737 10.60 10.35 15.15
CA GLU A 737 10.25 10.41 13.74
C GLU A 737 8.86 11.01 13.54
N CYS A 738 7.85 10.57 14.30
CA CYS A 738 6.51 11.12 14.24
C CYS A 738 6.45 12.61 14.62
N VAL A 739 7.16 13.03 15.68
CA VAL A 739 7.24 14.44 16.06
C VAL A 739 7.95 15.27 14.99
N LYS A 740 9.02 14.73 14.38
CA LYS A 740 9.68 15.38 13.26
C LYS A 740 8.72 15.57 12.06
N ILE A 741 7.96 14.54 11.71
CA ILE A 741 6.95 14.62 10.64
C ILE A 741 5.95 15.74 10.94
N LEU A 742 5.40 15.80 12.15
CA LEU A 742 4.46 16.85 12.58
C LEU A 742 5.06 18.25 12.45
N MET A 743 6.35 18.41 12.77
CA MET A 743 7.07 19.67 12.63
C MET A 743 7.32 20.05 11.17
N ASP A 744 7.75 19.10 10.34
CA ASP A 744 8.04 19.33 8.92
C ASP A 744 6.77 19.69 8.14
N GLU A 745 5.64 19.06 8.50
CA GLU A 745 4.30 19.35 7.97
C GLU A 745 3.69 20.64 8.52
N ASN A 746 4.33 21.29 9.49
CA ASN A 746 3.81 22.49 10.16
C ASN A 746 2.42 22.30 10.79
N VAL A 747 2.10 21.09 11.27
CA VAL A 747 0.75 20.74 11.77
C VAL A 747 0.29 21.65 12.91
N PHE A 748 1.22 22.07 13.79
CA PHE A 748 0.92 22.95 14.92
C PHE A 748 1.42 24.39 14.71
N ALA A 749 1.61 24.82 13.46
CA ALA A 749 2.02 26.19 13.19
C ALA A 749 0.95 27.17 13.70
N GLY A 750 1.36 28.08 14.59
CA GLY A 750 0.46 29.06 15.21
C GLY A 750 -0.37 28.52 16.39
N ILE A 751 -0.35 27.20 16.65
CA ILE A 751 -1.09 26.57 17.74
C ILE A 751 -0.18 26.42 18.97
N LYS A 752 -0.64 26.86 20.13
CA LYS A 752 -0.02 26.54 21.41
C LYS A 752 -0.85 25.51 22.16
N PHE A 753 -0.17 24.72 22.98
CA PHE A 753 -0.84 23.77 23.84
C PHE A 753 -1.69 24.51 24.87
N GLY A 754 -2.98 24.18 24.97
CA GLY A 754 -3.94 24.93 25.78
C GLY A 754 -4.73 26.02 25.06
N ASP A 755 -4.42 26.31 23.79
CA ASP A 755 -5.33 27.10 22.93
C ASP A 755 -6.56 26.26 22.56
N ASP A 756 -7.64 26.89 22.07
CA ASP A 756 -8.93 26.25 21.78
C ASP A 756 -8.82 24.91 21.02
N GLU A 757 -7.88 24.79 20.07
CA GLU A 757 -7.68 23.57 19.27
C GLU A 757 -7.01 22.42 20.03
N LEU A 758 -6.26 22.73 21.10
CA LEU A 758 -5.52 21.78 21.94
C LEU A 758 -5.73 22.04 23.43
N ASP A 759 -6.93 22.47 23.82
CA ASP A 759 -7.29 22.65 25.22
C ASP A 759 -7.65 21.31 25.86
N PRO A 760 -6.88 20.82 26.85
CA PRO A 760 -7.21 19.58 27.54
C PRO A 760 -8.42 19.69 28.48
N THR A 761 -8.98 20.88 28.68
CA THR A 761 -10.19 21.11 29.50
C THR A 761 -11.49 21.09 28.70
N SER A 762 -11.38 21.18 27.37
CA SER A 762 -12.49 21.14 26.41
C SER A 762 -13.14 19.78 26.24
#